data_AF-A0A9E3T0N2-F1
#
_entry.id   AF-A0A9E3T0N2-F1
#
_cell.length_a   1.000
_cell.length_b   1.000
_cell.length_c   1.000
_cell.angle_alpha   90.00
_cell.angle_beta   90.00
_cell.angle_gamma   90.00
#
_symmetry.space_group_name_H-M   'P 1'
#
loop_
_entity.id
_entity.type
_entity.pdbx_description
1 polymer ?
#
loop_
_entity_poly.entity_id
_entity_poly.type
_entity_poly.pdbx_seq_one_letter_code
_entity_poly.pdbx_strand_id
1 'polypeptide(L)'
;MIRRLGWLGVMIALLGSGITAEAQDKIVLTLSVPQWFQDAYNADYFAAFYAANPGVDVVIVPDTDNRAYAPSPAYTTLDEHLQAVQDYVTSADVLYVSSWSLQPESTAAGLWLDLNPLVAADPDLDEANFYPPAWRAFRWDRGVWALPIMLVPTVLVYQPQAFDDAGLTYPAANWTMDQYVDAASALAEVDANGNVTRTGCWCEPNLMIYGMLGHGLFDDSGAPQLDDPQLAEIAATWFTARDRIYPKGGYSSENVPLLMMAPWMLSPDMPGGGSGYVIGDLPGGVYGAQVDGFGISAATLYPEVAFKLVKYLAEKPINSFGSFGTFPALRASEIEMPSNFIVASLDALPADQQQRLRDAVEQAVVASDLFYFDYVSQAMQQVIDGEMDAATALQQAQEQALNNRELAVQQFGSQVLAVATAVPTPTFDSGEIVLNFGISTWSLPNPQDWQRVAQAFAESDPEVGLVHVDTQGSDYESWQQNNECFYLNYSQVGAYSAEEYRVLDPLLDADPDFDAADFVPGALEAARYEGRTFAYPLTMSVSALRYHPQLFEEAGIPLPRQDWTISEFADALNQLAQHTDTDYVTPFAPRTSEDTDWLLMMAAYGGTPIDYRSDPPTWNFTDPANVDAIRQVLDLARAGLIDYQKLGTFQFSGMQKQGALMAVGLGGYDSFGADPEAALVNYPRSSDYRILSLGGVGGGYIKIDTEHPEACYRWISTVADHPELFDNTMPARLSAIDDPATAAAQGESAVALYQTYADMASDPQTLRIPPQFGGSFGTYFIHQFLTRAFDAYVLQDADLEQALADAQAKADQFTACYAALPEPGIDATSEEYQAYSDQIEQCIMLVDPDMAAERAEAMGGLR
;
A
#
# COMPACT_ATOMS: atom_id res chain seq x y z
N MET A 1 76.51 30.57 28.18
CA MET A 1 75.34 30.50 27.29
C MET A 1 74.14 31.05 28.07
N ILE A 2 73.88 32.35 27.98
CA ILE A 2 72.77 32.96 27.20
C ILE A 2 71.41 32.49 27.75
N ARG A 3 70.86 33.19 28.77
CA ARG A 3 69.86 34.30 28.74
C ARG A 3 68.41 33.79 28.51
N ARG A 4 67.43 33.88 29.43
CA ARG A 4 66.83 34.99 30.23
C ARG A 4 65.67 35.71 29.52
N LEU A 5 64.54 35.82 30.26
CA LEU A 5 63.48 36.86 30.26
C LEU A 5 62.60 36.94 28.99
N GLY A 6 61.30 37.21 29.04
CA GLY A 6 60.50 37.90 30.06
C GLY A 6 60.25 39.37 29.67
N TRP A 7 59.03 39.63 29.17
CA TRP A 7 58.24 40.88 29.26
C TRP A 7 58.56 42.13 28.39
N LEU A 8 57.43 42.80 28.05
CA LEU A 8 57.18 44.18 27.56
C LEU A 8 57.43 44.47 26.07
N GLY A 9 56.50 45.05 25.28
CA GLY A 9 55.18 45.63 25.54
C GLY A 9 54.77 46.52 24.35
N VAL A 10 53.46 46.71 24.13
CA VAL A 10 52.75 47.98 23.94
C VAL A 10 51.31 47.65 23.49
N MET A 11 50.37 47.94 24.38
CA MET A 11 48.95 48.15 24.10
C MET A 11 48.79 49.59 23.57
N ILE A 12 48.18 49.78 22.40
CA ILE A 12 47.39 50.99 22.10
C ILE A 12 46.11 50.54 21.41
N ALA A 13 45.00 50.90 22.05
CA ALA A 13 43.63 50.71 21.61
C ALA A 13 43.32 51.47 20.32
N LEU A 14 42.52 50.85 19.45
CA LEU A 14 41.57 51.57 18.60
C LEU A 14 40.23 50.85 18.69
N LEU A 15 39.34 51.48 19.47
CA LEU A 15 37.90 51.29 19.42
C LEU A 15 37.44 51.48 17.98
N GLY A 16 36.95 50.40 17.38
CA GLY A 16 36.25 50.38 16.12
C GLY A 16 35.15 49.34 16.23
N SER A 17 34.01 49.79 16.74
CA SER A 17 32.73 49.10 16.75
C SER A 17 32.42 48.47 15.39
N GLY A 18 32.52 47.16 15.33
CA GLY A 18 31.96 46.31 14.29
C GLY A 18 31.54 45.03 14.99
N ILE A 19 30.23 44.83 15.10
CA ILE A 19 29.62 43.64 15.67
C ILE A 19 30.08 42.46 14.80
N THR A 20 31.07 41.71 15.25
CA THR A 20 31.21 40.32 14.81
C THR A 20 30.16 39.56 15.62
N ALA A 21 29.00 39.35 15.02
CA ALA A 21 28.18 38.22 15.42
C ALA A 21 29.07 36.99 15.23
N GLU A 22 29.51 36.40 16.34
CA GLU A 22 30.00 35.03 16.31
C GLU A 22 28.88 34.22 15.65
N ALA A 23 29.18 33.59 14.51
CA ALA A 23 28.31 32.56 13.96
C ALA A 23 28.24 31.47 15.05
N GLN A 24 27.14 31.47 15.78
CA GLN A 24 26.85 30.45 16.77
C GLN A 24 26.61 29.18 15.95
N ASP A 25 27.45 28.15 16.11
CA ASP A 25 27.29 26.88 15.41
C ASP A 25 25.85 26.37 15.65
N LYS A 26 25.04 26.34 14.60
CA LYS A 26 23.65 25.87 14.64
C LYS A 26 23.67 24.37 14.93
N ILE A 27 22.92 23.92 15.94
CA ILE A 27 22.72 22.49 16.18
C ILE A 27 21.70 22.01 15.16
N VAL A 28 22.06 21.02 14.35
CA VAL A 28 21.14 20.41 13.38
C VAL A 28 20.83 19.00 13.87
N LEU A 29 19.57 18.74 14.20
CA LEU A 29 19.07 17.41 14.52
C LEU A 29 18.50 16.76 13.27
N THR A 30 18.66 15.45 13.16
CA THR A 30 17.98 14.62 12.17
C THR A 30 16.78 13.92 12.79
N LEU A 31 15.65 13.90 12.09
CA LEU A 31 14.41 13.22 12.50
C LEU A 31 14.01 12.19 11.44
N SER A 32 14.09 10.91 11.78
CA SER A 32 13.63 9.82 10.92
C SER A 32 12.16 9.52 11.11
N VAL A 33 11.39 9.54 10.01
CA VAL A 33 9.96 9.21 9.95
C VAL A 33 9.66 8.40 8.69
N PRO A 34 8.65 7.51 8.68
CA PRO A 34 8.20 6.84 7.46
C PRO A 34 7.96 7.83 6.29
N GLN A 35 8.45 7.47 5.10
CA GLN A 35 8.44 8.36 3.93
C GLN A 35 7.05 8.92 3.60
N TRP A 36 6.01 8.07 3.64
CA TRP A 36 4.65 8.36 3.20
C TRP A 36 3.93 9.49 3.97
N PHE A 37 4.52 10.03 5.05
CA PHE A 37 3.93 11.17 5.79
C PHE A 37 4.96 12.24 6.21
N GLN A 38 6.16 12.22 5.63
CA GLN A 38 7.22 13.18 5.96
C GLN A 38 6.75 14.65 5.87
N ASP A 39 5.81 14.96 4.97
CA ASP A 39 5.31 16.31 4.70
C ASP A 39 4.50 16.91 5.87
N ALA A 40 4.01 16.05 6.77
CA ALA A 40 3.38 16.50 8.01
C ALA A 40 4.40 17.19 8.95
N TYR A 41 5.69 16.89 8.82
CA TYR A 41 6.79 17.45 9.61
C TYR A 41 7.48 18.62 8.89
N ASN A 42 6.70 19.63 8.52
CA ASN A 42 7.18 20.80 7.78
C ASN A 42 7.59 21.97 8.71
N ALA A 43 8.00 23.08 8.10
CA ALA A 43 8.46 24.27 8.83
C ALA A 43 7.38 24.90 9.71
N ASP A 44 6.11 24.84 9.30
CA ASP A 44 5.00 25.39 10.08
C ASP A 44 4.72 24.55 11.33
N TYR A 45 4.79 23.22 11.20
CA TYR A 45 4.75 22.32 12.34
C TYR A 45 5.84 22.71 13.36
N PHE A 46 7.11 22.79 12.95
CA PHE A 46 8.20 23.11 13.88
C PHE A 46 8.30 24.59 14.30
N ALA A 47 7.45 25.49 13.83
CA ALA A 47 7.57 26.92 14.11
C ALA A 47 7.62 27.24 15.62
N ALA A 48 6.77 26.60 16.42
CA ALA A 48 6.76 26.76 17.87
C ALA A 48 8.01 26.17 18.53
N PHE A 49 8.52 25.05 18.01
CA PHE A 49 9.74 24.41 18.48
C PHE A 49 10.97 25.31 18.24
N TYR A 50 11.08 25.89 17.04
CA TYR A 50 12.17 26.81 16.68
C TYR A 50 12.14 28.10 17.50
N ALA A 51 10.95 28.62 17.79
CA ALA A 51 10.79 29.79 18.65
C ALA A 51 11.26 29.52 20.09
N ALA A 52 11.01 28.31 20.61
CA ALA A 52 11.42 27.89 21.95
C ALA A 52 12.90 27.47 22.02
N ASN A 53 13.50 27.04 20.91
CA ASN A 53 14.88 26.55 20.84
C ASN A 53 15.70 27.27 19.75
N PRO A 54 16.05 28.57 19.94
CA PRO A 54 16.86 29.30 18.98
C PRO A 54 18.22 28.64 18.74
N GLY A 55 18.63 28.53 17.47
CA GLY A 55 19.90 27.90 17.08
C GLY A 55 19.83 26.39 16.91
N VAL A 56 18.64 25.79 16.97
CA VAL A 56 18.37 24.39 16.62
C VAL A 56 17.63 24.32 15.29
N ASP A 57 18.00 23.38 14.43
CA ASP A 57 17.29 22.99 13.21
C ASP A 57 16.86 21.53 13.28
N VAL A 58 15.81 21.17 12.56
CA VAL A 58 15.40 19.78 12.36
C VAL A 58 15.39 19.47 10.87
N VAL A 59 16.15 18.45 10.46
CA VAL A 59 16.18 17.92 9.10
C VAL A 59 15.46 16.58 9.11
N ILE A 60 14.46 16.44 8.24
CA ILE A 60 13.71 15.18 8.08
C ILE A 60 14.53 14.20 7.25
N VAL A 61 14.64 12.97 7.72
CA VAL A 61 15.28 11.85 7.03
C VAL A 61 14.18 10.79 6.78
N PRO A 62 13.54 10.77 5.60
CA PRO A 62 12.52 9.77 5.34
C PRO A 62 13.08 8.34 5.41
N ASP A 63 12.39 7.48 6.16
CA ASP A 63 12.62 6.03 6.18
C ASP A 63 11.91 5.41 4.96
N THR A 64 12.68 5.18 3.91
CA THR A 64 12.22 4.63 2.62
C THR A 64 12.33 3.11 2.55
N ASP A 65 13.17 2.49 3.39
CA ASP A 65 13.41 1.05 3.40
C ASP A 65 12.69 0.34 4.56
N ASN A 66 11.75 1.02 5.23
CA ASN A 66 10.99 0.49 6.37
C ASN A 66 11.90 0.00 7.52
N ARG A 67 13.03 0.67 7.74
CA ARG A 67 14.07 0.31 8.72
C ARG A 67 13.58 0.39 10.16
N ALA A 68 12.50 1.14 10.40
CA ALA A 68 11.81 1.15 11.69
C ALA A 68 11.29 -0.23 12.14
N TYR A 69 11.22 -1.25 11.26
CA TYR A 69 10.70 -2.58 11.55
C TYR A 69 11.75 -3.67 11.35
N ALA A 70 12.81 -3.62 12.17
CA ALA A 70 13.86 -4.64 12.14
C ALA A 70 13.28 -6.04 12.43
N PRO A 71 13.71 -7.08 11.67
CA PRO A 71 13.20 -8.44 11.85
C PRO A 71 13.52 -8.96 13.24
N SER A 72 12.61 -9.73 13.83
CA SER A 72 12.82 -10.32 15.15
C SER A 72 13.92 -11.38 15.13
N PRO A 73 14.76 -11.47 16.18
CA PRO A 73 15.76 -12.52 16.35
C PRO A 73 15.16 -13.90 16.68
N ALA A 74 13.82 -14.01 16.77
CA ALA A 74 13.12 -15.30 16.77
C ALA A 74 13.13 -15.95 15.37
N TYR A 75 12.98 -15.14 14.31
CA TYR A 75 12.91 -15.60 12.92
C TYR A 75 14.24 -15.48 12.16
N THR A 76 15.17 -14.70 12.70
CA THR A 76 16.50 -14.42 12.12
C THR A 76 17.60 -14.66 13.17
N THR A 77 18.85 -14.34 12.85
CA THR A 77 19.92 -14.34 13.86
C THR A 77 19.96 -13.04 14.66
N LEU A 78 20.51 -13.10 15.88
CA LEU A 78 20.73 -11.89 16.70
C LEU A 78 21.59 -10.85 15.97
N ASP A 79 22.62 -11.28 15.26
CA ASP A 79 23.52 -10.36 14.55
C ASP A 79 22.81 -9.65 13.40
N GLU A 80 21.95 -10.34 12.64
CA GLU A 80 21.11 -9.72 11.60
C GLU A 80 20.12 -8.71 12.20
N HIS A 81 19.46 -9.08 13.30
CA HIS A 81 18.57 -8.17 14.01
C HIS A 81 19.30 -6.91 14.48
N LEU A 82 20.42 -7.06 15.19
CA LEU A 82 21.18 -5.94 15.73
C LEU A 82 21.80 -5.08 14.63
N GLN A 83 22.21 -5.66 13.50
CA GLN A 83 22.68 -4.91 12.34
C GLN A 83 21.55 -4.08 11.72
N ALA A 84 20.37 -4.66 11.53
CA ALA A 84 19.21 -3.93 10.99
C ALA A 84 18.81 -2.76 11.91
N VAL A 85 18.80 -2.97 13.23
CA VAL A 85 18.53 -1.88 14.17
C VAL A 85 19.67 -0.85 14.16
N GLN A 86 20.93 -1.28 14.05
CA GLN A 86 22.08 -0.37 13.93
C GLN A 86 21.97 0.53 12.69
N ASP A 87 21.59 -0.03 11.55
CA ASP A 87 21.37 0.70 10.30
C ASP A 87 20.24 1.73 10.43
N TYR A 88 19.23 1.43 11.26
CA TYR A 88 18.19 2.39 11.60
C TYR A 88 18.68 3.47 12.56
N VAL A 89 19.19 3.13 13.75
CA VAL A 89 19.57 4.12 14.78
C VAL A 89 20.73 5.03 14.38
N THR A 90 21.46 4.71 13.31
CA THR A 90 22.50 5.59 12.75
C THR A 90 21.99 6.52 11.65
N SER A 91 20.74 6.36 11.19
CA SER A 91 20.12 7.21 10.16
C SER A 91 19.77 8.61 10.68
N ALA A 92 19.41 8.73 11.96
CA ALA A 92 18.96 9.99 12.55
C ALA A 92 19.21 10.09 14.08
N ASP A 93 19.14 11.31 14.61
CA ASP A 93 19.23 11.59 16.05
C ASP A 93 17.95 11.14 16.77
N VAL A 94 16.80 11.48 16.20
CA VAL A 94 15.46 11.15 16.69
C VAL A 94 14.78 10.25 15.68
N LEU A 95 14.23 9.12 16.13
CA LEU A 95 13.69 8.09 15.25
C LEU A 95 12.27 7.72 15.64
N TYR A 96 11.38 7.63 14.64
CA TYR A 96 10.05 7.05 14.82
C TYR A 96 10.18 5.63 15.35
N VAL A 97 9.38 5.28 16.34
CA VAL A 97 9.23 3.92 16.83
C VAL A 97 7.75 3.58 16.93
N SER A 98 7.41 2.38 16.51
CA SER A 98 6.11 1.78 16.76
C SER A 98 6.23 0.69 17.82
N SER A 99 5.10 0.05 18.13
CA SER A 99 5.04 -1.13 18.99
C SER A 99 5.94 -2.29 18.57
N TRP A 100 6.39 -2.30 17.32
CA TRP A 100 7.20 -3.38 16.74
C TRP A 100 8.67 -2.98 16.52
N SER A 101 9.00 -1.71 16.75
CA SER A 101 10.32 -1.15 16.42
C SER A 101 11.38 -1.35 17.51
N LEU A 102 10.96 -1.49 18.76
CA LEU A 102 11.88 -1.65 19.90
C LEU A 102 11.75 -3.04 20.51
N GLN A 103 12.88 -3.73 20.62
CA GLN A 103 12.99 -5.08 21.19
C GLN A 103 14.06 -5.10 22.30
N PRO A 104 13.91 -5.94 23.35
CA PRO A 104 14.83 -5.98 24.48
C PRO A 104 16.30 -6.12 24.07
N GLU A 105 16.58 -6.95 23.05
CA GLU A 105 17.91 -7.21 22.51
C GLU A 105 18.61 -5.92 22.05
N SER A 106 17.93 -5.10 21.24
CA SER A 106 18.52 -3.84 20.74
C SER A 106 18.81 -2.82 21.85
N THR A 107 17.95 -2.73 22.87
CA THR A 107 18.18 -1.85 24.02
C THR A 107 19.28 -2.37 24.94
N ALA A 108 19.37 -3.69 25.13
CA ALA A 108 20.42 -4.34 25.89
C ALA A 108 21.80 -4.22 25.21
N ALA A 109 21.84 -4.17 23.87
CA ALA A 109 23.03 -3.91 23.07
C ALA A 109 23.48 -2.43 23.09
N GLY A 110 22.67 -1.53 23.67
CA GLY A 110 23.02 -0.11 23.81
C GLY A 110 22.89 0.71 22.52
N LEU A 111 22.00 0.30 21.62
CA LEU A 111 21.73 1.01 20.35
C LEU A 111 20.86 2.26 20.55
N TRP A 112 20.03 2.25 21.60
CA TRP A 112 19.09 3.31 21.93
C TRP A 112 19.53 4.06 23.20
N LEU A 113 19.30 5.37 23.23
CA LEU A 113 19.53 6.18 24.41
C LEU A 113 18.46 5.87 25.47
N ASP A 114 18.87 5.49 26.68
CA ASP A 114 17.96 5.45 27.83
C ASP A 114 17.57 6.88 28.22
N LEU A 115 16.29 7.21 28.01
CA LEU A 115 15.70 8.52 28.30
C LEU A 115 15.37 8.70 29.78
N ASN A 116 15.39 7.65 30.60
CA ASN A 116 14.98 7.72 32.00
C ASN A 116 15.73 8.82 32.80
N PRO A 117 17.04 9.06 32.63
CA PRO A 117 17.72 10.18 33.29
C PRO A 117 17.20 11.57 32.85
N LEU A 118 16.79 11.73 31.59
CA LEU A 118 16.27 12.98 31.05
C LEU A 118 14.82 13.20 31.49
N VAL A 119 14.00 12.14 31.45
CA VAL A 119 12.64 12.13 32.01
C VAL A 119 12.65 12.50 33.50
N ALA A 120 13.52 11.87 34.30
CA ALA A 120 13.59 12.14 35.74
C ALA A 120 14.09 13.56 36.08
N ALA A 121 14.79 14.22 35.14
CA ALA A 121 15.28 15.58 35.30
C ALA A 121 14.27 16.65 34.85
N ASP A 122 13.25 16.29 34.08
CA ASP A 122 12.23 17.19 33.54
C ASP A 122 10.99 17.24 34.46
N PRO A 123 10.77 18.33 35.21
CA PRO A 123 9.64 18.44 36.13
C PRO A 123 8.29 18.63 35.42
N ASP A 124 8.29 18.96 34.13
CA ASP A 124 7.07 19.19 33.35
C ASP A 124 6.57 17.89 32.67
N LEU A 125 7.39 16.83 32.67
CA LEU A 125 7.03 15.52 32.15
C LEU A 125 6.64 14.55 33.28
N ASP A 126 5.34 14.44 33.53
CA ASP A 126 4.77 13.52 34.54
C ASP A 126 4.12 12.31 33.86
N GLU A 127 4.55 11.09 34.22
CA GLU A 127 4.00 9.84 33.71
C GLU A 127 2.48 9.72 33.98
N ALA A 128 1.97 10.35 35.05
CA ALA A 128 0.55 10.34 35.39
C ALA A 128 -0.34 11.09 34.37
N ASN A 129 0.26 11.92 33.51
CA ASN A 129 -0.46 12.64 32.46
C ASN A 129 -0.69 11.79 31.21
N PHE A 130 -0.02 10.64 31.09
CA PHE A 130 -0.18 9.72 29.98
C PHE A 130 -1.27 8.68 30.24
N TYR A 131 -1.74 8.02 29.19
CA TYR A 131 -2.45 6.75 29.36
C TYR A 131 -1.47 5.68 29.85
N PRO A 132 -1.81 4.89 30.91
CA PRO A 132 -0.86 3.92 31.47
C PRO A 132 -0.32 2.92 30.44
N PRO A 133 -1.12 2.37 29.50
CA PRO A 133 -0.59 1.53 28.43
C PRO A 133 0.45 2.23 27.55
N ALA A 134 0.18 3.48 27.14
CA ALA A 134 1.09 4.26 26.30
C ALA A 134 2.47 4.46 26.96
N TRP A 135 2.50 4.80 28.25
CA TRP A 135 3.76 4.98 28.97
C TRP A 135 4.52 3.66 29.16
N ARG A 136 3.81 2.58 29.49
CA ARG A 136 4.39 1.25 29.70
C ARG A 136 4.95 0.62 28.41
N ALA A 137 4.43 1.00 27.25
CA ALA A 137 4.87 0.46 25.95
C ALA A 137 6.37 0.62 25.70
N PHE A 138 7.00 1.66 26.25
CA PHE A 138 8.42 1.97 26.04
C PHE A 138 9.29 1.85 27.31
N ARG A 139 8.84 1.07 28.30
CA ARG A 139 9.50 0.95 29.61
C ARG A 139 9.76 -0.51 29.99
N TRP A 140 11.03 -0.90 30.02
CA TRP A 140 11.52 -2.18 30.53
C TRP A 140 12.97 -2.03 30.99
N ASP A 141 13.50 -3.02 31.72
CA ASP A 141 14.87 -3.03 32.25
C ASP A 141 15.25 -1.75 33.03
N ARG A 142 14.23 -1.09 33.62
CA ARG A 142 14.31 0.20 34.34
C ARG A 142 14.66 1.41 33.47
N GLY A 143 14.75 1.25 32.16
CA GLY A 143 14.92 2.33 31.19
C GLY A 143 13.59 2.87 30.65
N VAL A 144 13.68 4.00 29.96
CA VAL A 144 12.63 4.56 29.10
C VAL A 144 13.24 4.74 27.72
N TRP A 145 12.72 4.04 26.71
CA TRP A 145 13.42 3.90 25.43
C TRP A 145 12.87 4.80 24.33
N ALA A 146 11.66 5.33 24.52
CA ALA A 146 11.01 6.31 23.66
C ALA A 146 9.93 7.06 24.44
N LEU A 147 9.51 8.24 23.95
CA LEU A 147 8.29 8.89 24.43
C LEU A 147 7.13 8.57 23.50
N PRO A 148 5.98 8.12 24.04
CA PRO A 148 4.80 7.82 23.23
C PRO A 148 4.12 9.12 22.77
N ILE A 149 3.64 9.14 21.53
CA ILE A 149 2.90 10.27 20.96
C ILE A 149 1.40 9.93 20.82
N MET A 150 1.07 8.69 20.48
CA MET A 150 -0.31 8.25 20.30
C MET A 150 -0.47 6.76 20.56
N LEU A 151 -1.71 6.34 20.76
CA LEU A 151 -2.10 4.95 20.79
C LEU A 151 -3.36 4.70 19.96
N VAL A 152 -3.40 3.54 19.32
CA VAL A 152 -4.50 3.03 18.53
C VAL A 152 -4.96 1.71 19.17
N PRO A 153 -6.14 1.66 19.80
CA PRO A 153 -6.66 0.44 20.39
C PRO A 153 -6.77 -0.67 19.35
N THR A 154 -6.48 -1.90 19.74
CA THR A 154 -6.81 -3.12 19.00
C THR A 154 -7.95 -3.80 19.72
N VAL A 155 -9.08 -3.97 19.02
CA VAL A 155 -10.33 -4.49 19.57
C VAL A 155 -10.77 -5.72 18.79
N LEU A 156 -11.51 -6.62 19.43
CA LEU A 156 -12.28 -7.64 18.74
C LEU A 156 -13.60 -7.04 18.29
N VAL A 157 -13.87 -7.08 16.99
CA VAL A 157 -15.16 -6.72 16.41
C VAL A 157 -15.75 -7.92 15.70
N TYR A 158 -17.08 -8.04 15.73
CA TYR A 158 -17.78 -9.15 15.08
C TYR A 158 -19.09 -8.68 14.45
N GLN A 159 -19.58 -9.45 13.48
CA GLN A 159 -20.89 -9.25 12.87
C GLN A 159 -21.96 -10.08 13.60
N PRO A 160 -22.90 -9.47 14.36
CA PRO A 160 -23.92 -10.23 15.09
C PRO A 160 -24.78 -11.13 14.19
N GLN A 161 -25.10 -10.67 12.97
CA GLN A 161 -25.92 -11.43 12.04
C GLN A 161 -25.25 -12.77 11.63
N ALA A 162 -23.95 -12.76 11.34
CA ALA A 162 -23.22 -13.98 10.99
C ALA A 162 -23.19 -14.98 12.14
N PHE A 163 -23.10 -14.49 13.38
CA PHE A 163 -23.19 -15.31 14.58
C PHE A 163 -24.59 -15.89 14.78
N ASP A 164 -25.63 -15.09 14.59
CA ASP A 164 -27.02 -15.52 14.71
C ASP A 164 -27.38 -16.58 13.65
N ASP A 165 -26.93 -16.38 12.41
CA ASP A 165 -27.15 -17.32 11.30
C ASP A 165 -26.43 -18.66 11.51
N ALA A 166 -25.23 -18.61 12.11
CA ALA A 166 -24.48 -19.81 12.50
C ALA A 166 -24.98 -20.45 13.82
N GLY A 167 -25.92 -19.81 14.52
CA GLY A 167 -26.42 -20.27 15.82
C GLY A 167 -25.35 -20.25 16.94
N LEU A 168 -24.35 -19.37 16.82
CA LEU A 168 -23.24 -19.23 17.75
C LEU A 168 -23.57 -18.22 18.86
N THR A 169 -22.96 -18.40 20.03
CA THR A 169 -22.93 -17.34 21.04
C THR A 169 -21.98 -16.23 20.63
N TYR A 170 -22.23 -14.98 21.04
CA TYR A 170 -21.32 -13.86 20.79
C TYR A 170 -20.02 -13.97 21.60
N PRO A 171 -18.92 -13.32 21.14
CA PRO A 171 -17.64 -13.30 21.84
C PRO A 171 -17.77 -12.88 23.30
N ALA A 172 -17.15 -13.65 24.19
CA ALA A 172 -17.18 -13.42 25.63
C ALA A 172 -15.80 -13.61 26.26
N ALA A 173 -15.51 -12.82 27.30
CA ALA A 173 -14.23 -12.83 28.00
C ALA A 173 -13.83 -14.19 28.60
N ASN A 174 -14.77 -15.10 28.81
CA ASN A 174 -14.53 -16.43 29.39
C ASN A 174 -14.46 -17.55 28.35
N TRP A 175 -14.39 -17.22 27.05
CA TRP A 175 -14.19 -18.22 26.01
C TRP A 175 -12.87 -18.96 26.16
N THR A 176 -12.90 -20.28 25.96
CA THR A 176 -11.70 -21.10 25.82
C THR A 176 -11.15 -21.03 24.40
N MET A 177 -9.89 -21.47 24.21
CA MET A 177 -9.30 -21.58 22.87
C MET A 177 -10.13 -22.47 21.94
N ASP A 178 -10.63 -23.60 22.43
CA ASP A 178 -11.52 -24.48 21.65
C ASP A 178 -12.78 -23.76 21.17
N GLN A 179 -13.46 -23.01 22.06
CA GLN A 179 -14.67 -22.27 21.69
C GLN A 179 -14.38 -21.21 20.63
N TYR A 180 -13.21 -20.57 20.73
CA TYR A 180 -12.76 -19.58 19.79
C TYR A 180 -12.46 -20.21 18.42
N VAL A 181 -11.71 -21.32 18.39
CA VAL A 181 -11.42 -22.11 17.19
C VAL A 181 -12.70 -22.63 16.54
N ASP A 182 -13.65 -23.13 17.32
CA ASP A 182 -14.92 -23.66 16.83
C ASP A 182 -15.79 -22.55 16.23
N ALA A 183 -15.86 -21.37 16.87
CA ALA A 183 -16.57 -20.21 16.32
C ALA A 183 -15.92 -19.75 15.01
N ALA A 184 -14.59 -19.57 14.98
CA ALA A 184 -13.86 -19.17 13.78
C ALA A 184 -14.00 -20.19 12.64
N SER A 185 -13.97 -21.49 12.95
CA SER A 185 -14.20 -22.55 11.96
C SER A 185 -15.63 -22.56 11.44
N ALA A 186 -16.63 -22.32 12.30
CA ALA A 186 -18.04 -22.31 11.91
C ALA A 186 -18.42 -21.08 11.08
N LEU A 187 -17.69 -19.96 11.23
CA LEU A 187 -17.87 -18.73 10.46
C LEU A 187 -17.10 -18.75 9.12
N ALA A 188 -16.20 -19.70 8.93
CA ALA A 188 -15.47 -19.88 7.69
C ALA A 188 -16.38 -20.43 6.59
N GLU A 189 -16.17 -19.96 5.36
CA GLU A 189 -16.81 -20.56 4.18
C GLU A 189 -15.90 -21.63 3.59
N VAL A 190 -16.49 -22.73 3.14
CA VAL A 190 -15.77 -23.85 2.54
C VAL A 190 -16.33 -24.19 1.17
N ASP A 191 -15.45 -24.62 0.26
CA ASP A 191 -15.84 -25.16 -1.04
C ASP A 191 -16.45 -26.57 -0.92
N ALA A 192 -16.88 -27.13 -2.05
CA ALA A 192 -17.43 -28.49 -2.10
C ALA A 192 -16.44 -29.60 -1.70
N ASN A 193 -15.13 -29.30 -1.69
CA ASN A 193 -14.07 -30.21 -1.28
C ASN A 193 -13.70 -30.07 0.20
N GLY A 194 -14.29 -29.09 0.91
CA GLY A 194 -14.02 -28.80 2.31
C GLY A 194 -12.81 -27.88 2.54
N ASN A 195 -12.30 -27.22 1.50
CA ASN A 195 -11.24 -26.21 1.65
C ASN A 195 -11.86 -24.88 2.07
N VAL A 196 -11.22 -24.18 3.01
CA VAL A 196 -11.64 -22.82 3.39
C VAL A 196 -11.45 -21.87 2.19
N THR A 197 -12.49 -21.11 1.84
CA THR A 197 -12.48 -20.10 0.77
C THR A 197 -12.60 -18.68 1.31
N ARG A 198 -13.23 -18.50 2.47
CA ARG A 198 -13.21 -17.26 3.25
C ARG A 198 -12.93 -17.60 4.71
N THR A 199 -11.95 -16.92 5.32
CA THR A 199 -11.67 -17.14 6.73
C THR A 199 -12.82 -16.67 7.62
N GLY A 200 -13.08 -17.40 8.70
CA GLY A 200 -14.05 -16.98 9.71
C GLY A 200 -13.47 -16.01 10.76
N CYS A 201 -12.13 -15.87 10.83
CA CYS A 201 -11.50 -14.85 11.66
C CYS A 201 -10.23 -14.24 11.05
N TRP A 202 -10.06 -12.93 11.24
CA TRP A 202 -8.74 -12.27 11.20
C TRP A 202 -8.29 -12.01 12.63
N CYS A 203 -7.50 -12.93 13.17
CA CYS A 203 -7.21 -12.96 14.59
C CYS A 203 -5.72 -12.80 14.85
N GLU A 204 -5.36 -11.86 15.73
CA GLU A 204 -4.00 -11.77 16.27
C GLU A 204 -3.86 -12.76 17.43
N PRO A 205 -3.05 -13.83 17.29
CA PRO A 205 -3.02 -14.91 18.26
C PRO A 205 -2.35 -14.52 19.58
N ASN A 206 -1.40 -13.60 19.59
CA ASN A 206 -0.60 -13.30 20.77
C ASN A 206 -1.43 -12.63 21.86
N LEU A 207 -2.23 -11.62 21.50
CA LEU A 207 -3.15 -10.94 22.40
C LEU A 207 -4.22 -11.90 22.95
N MET A 208 -4.72 -12.80 22.11
CA MET A 208 -5.68 -13.82 22.53
C MET A 208 -5.05 -14.81 23.52
N ILE A 209 -3.86 -15.33 23.24
CA ILE A 209 -3.13 -16.24 24.13
C ILE A 209 -2.81 -15.53 25.44
N TYR A 210 -2.32 -14.28 25.40
CA TYR A 210 -2.07 -13.46 26.59
C TYR A 210 -3.33 -13.33 27.45
N GLY A 211 -4.47 -13.02 26.84
CA GLY A 211 -5.75 -12.89 27.54
C GLY A 211 -6.18 -14.18 28.24
N MET A 212 -6.00 -15.34 27.62
CA MET A 212 -6.33 -16.64 28.21
C MET A 212 -5.34 -17.10 29.28
N LEU A 213 -4.06 -16.75 29.11
CA LEU A 213 -2.99 -17.07 30.07
C LEU A 213 -3.09 -16.20 31.32
N GLY A 214 -3.45 -14.92 31.14
CA GLY A 214 -3.60 -13.93 32.21
C GLY A 214 -2.28 -13.31 32.67
N HIS A 215 -1.16 -13.61 32.01
CA HIS A 215 0.16 -13.02 32.25
C HIS A 215 1.02 -13.05 30.98
N GLY A 216 2.09 -12.25 30.99
CA GLY A 216 3.12 -12.25 29.92
C GLY A 216 4.09 -13.43 30.03
N LEU A 217 5.07 -13.46 29.14
CA LEU A 217 6.04 -14.57 29.01
C LEU A 217 7.42 -14.22 29.59
N PHE A 218 7.47 -13.43 30.65
CA PHE A 218 8.71 -13.06 31.31
C PHE A 218 8.53 -12.79 32.80
N ASP A 219 9.60 -12.95 33.56
CA ASP A 219 9.63 -12.69 35.01
C ASP A 219 9.96 -11.22 35.35
N ASP A 220 10.01 -10.89 36.64
CA ASP A 220 10.35 -9.53 37.12
C ASP A 220 11.76 -9.04 36.69
N SER A 221 12.64 -9.95 36.23
CA SER A 221 13.96 -9.62 35.69
C SER A 221 13.98 -9.43 34.17
N GLY A 222 12.83 -9.62 33.52
CA GLY A 222 12.68 -9.61 32.07
C GLY A 222 13.17 -10.91 31.40
N ALA A 223 13.45 -11.96 32.17
CA ALA A 223 13.88 -13.24 31.62
C ALA A 223 12.67 -14.01 31.04
N PRO A 224 12.78 -14.59 29.83
CA PRO A 224 11.68 -15.30 29.19
C PRO A 224 11.21 -16.53 30.00
N GLN A 225 9.91 -16.80 29.97
CA GLN A 225 9.18 -17.88 30.65
C GLN A 225 8.19 -18.53 29.65
N LEU A 226 8.68 -19.39 28.75
CA LEU A 226 7.91 -20.09 27.73
C LEU A 226 7.64 -21.57 28.10
N ASP A 227 8.26 -22.09 29.17
CA ASP A 227 8.09 -23.48 29.62
C ASP A 227 6.78 -23.75 30.37
N ASP A 228 5.78 -22.88 30.22
CA ASP A 228 4.46 -23.01 30.82
C ASP A 228 3.62 -24.10 30.11
N PRO A 229 3.18 -25.16 30.81
CA PRO A 229 2.30 -26.18 30.23
C PRO A 229 0.98 -25.63 29.70
N GLN A 230 0.43 -24.58 30.31
CA GLN A 230 -0.80 -23.93 29.86
C GLN A 230 -0.58 -23.19 28.54
N LEU A 231 0.57 -22.52 28.38
CA LEU A 231 0.96 -21.91 27.11
C LEU A 231 1.06 -22.97 26.01
N ALA A 232 1.72 -24.09 26.28
CA ALA A 232 1.87 -25.18 25.33
C ALA A 232 0.52 -25.72 24.84
N GLU A 233 -0.44 -25.90 25.75
CA GLU A 233 -1.80 -26.36 25.42
C GLU A 233 -2.57 -25.34 24.58
N ILE A 234 -2.60 -24.08 25.01
CA ILE A 234 -3.34 -23.00 24.32
C ILE A 234 -2.76 -22.76 22.93
N ALA A 235 -1.44 -22.62 22.82
CA ALA A 235 -0.77 -22.37 21.55
C ALA A 235 -0.94 -23.55 20.59
N ALA A 236 -0.69 -24.78 21.03
CA ALA A 236 -0.88 -25.95 20.17
C ALA A 236 -2.33 -26.05 19.65
N THR A 237 -3.33 -25.77 20.49
CA THR A 237 -4.74 -25.80 20.09
C THR A 237 -5.03 -24.81 18.96
N TRP A 238 -4.56 -23.56 19.07
CA TRP A 238 -4.76 -22.56 18.03
C TRP A 238 -4.02 -22.91 16.74
N PHE A 239 -2.71 -23.13 16.84
CA PHE A 239 -1.83 -23.28 15.68
C PHE A 239 -2.12 -24.54 14.88
N THR A 240 -2.53 -25.64 15.52
CA THR A 240 -2.93 -26.87 14.81
C THR A 240 -4.32 -26.81 14.18
N ALA A 241 -5.17 -25.86 14.59
CA ALA A 241 -6.49 -25.64 14.00
C ALA A 241 -6.47 -24.68 12.81
N ARG A 242 -5.31 -24.08 12.49
CA ARG A 242 -5.17 -23.03 11.47
C ARG A 242 -5.75 -23.43 10.11
N ASP A 243 -5.52 -24.66 9.66
CA ASP A 243 -6.01 -25.20 8.39
C ASP A 243 -7.55 -25.29 8.30
N ARG A 244 -8.25 -25.25 9.43
CA ARG A 244 -9.73 -25.23 9.49
C ARG A 244 -10.30 -23.81 9.47
N ILE A 245 -9.47 -22.81 9.74
CA ILE A 245 -9.89 -21.41 9.92
C ILE A 245 -9.44 -20.54 8.76
N TYR A 246 -8.25 -20.80 8.21
CA TYR A 246 -7.64 -20.00 7.16
C TYR A 246 -7.56 -20.78 5.85
N PRO A 247 -7.81 -20.13 4.70
CA PRO A 247 -7.51 -20.73 3.40
C PRO A 247 -6.00 -20.95 3.25
N LYS A 248 -5.65 -21.94 2.43
CA LYS A 248 -4.27 -22.13 1.96
C LYS A 248 -3.94 -21.04 0.93
N GLY A 249 -2.70 -20.53 0.89
CA GLY A 249 -2.28 -19.55 -0.13
C GLY A 249 -2.69 -18.08 0.10
N GLY A 250 -2.98 -17.67 1.35
CA GLY A 250 -3.28 -16.28 1.71
C GLY A 250 -4.78 -15.96 1.84
N TYR A 251 -5.12 -14.89 2.58
CA TYR A 251 -6.51 -14.52 2.88
C TYR A 251 -6.73 -13.01 2.94
N SER A 252 -7.98 -12.60 2.70
CA SER A 252 -8.46 -11.22 2.80
C SER A 252 -9.13 -10.95 4.14
N SER A 253 -9.08 -9.70 4.61
CA SER A 253 -9.84 -9.21 5.78
C SER A 253 -11.29 -8.86 5.42
N GLU A 254 -11.66 -8.91 4.13
CA GLU A 254 -13.00 -8.55 3.67
C GLU A 254 -14.09 -9.53 4.09
N ASN A 255 -15.21 -8.96 4.54
CA ASN A 255 -16.40 -9.71 4.97
C ASN A 255 -16.10 -10.83 5.98
N VAL A 256 -15.00 -10.71 6.72
CA VAL A 256 -14.64 -11.68 7.75
C VAL A 256 -15.52 -11.43 8.98
N PRO A 257 -16.30 -12.42 9.46
CA PRO A 257 -17.28 -12.17 10.51
C PRO A 257 -16.71 -11.82 11.90
N LEU A 258 -15.45 -12.16 12.16
CA LEU A 258 -14.76 -11.94 13.44
C LEU A 258 -13.36 -11.35 13.17
N LEU A 259 -13.05 -10.20 13.74
CA LEU A 259 -11.88 -9.41 13.37
C LEU A 259 -11.22 -8.83 14.61
N MET A 260 -9.91 -8.98 14.74
CA MET A 260 -9.10 -8.33 15.76
C MET A 260 -8.19 -7.30 15.09
N MET A 261 -8.50 -6.02 15.25
CA MET A 261 -7.77 -4.94 14.57
C MET A 261 -8.05 -3.56 15.18
N ALA A 262 -7.39 -2.54 14.63
CA ALA A 262 -7.70 -1.15 14.92
C ALA A 262 -9.15 -0.78 14.55
N PRO A 263 -9.79 0.17 15.26
CA PRO A 263 -11.22 0.42 15.14
C PRO A 263 -11.64 1.16 13.86
N TRP A 264 -10.75 1.31 12.87
CA TRP A 264 -11.02 2.05 11.64
C TRP A 264 -12.24 1.53 10.86
N MET A 265 -12.51 0.22 10.94
CA MET A 265 -13.71 -0.39 10.34
C MET A 265 -15.03 0.04 10.97
N LEU A 266 -15.00 0.57 12.19
CA LEU A 266 -16.18 1.13 12.84
C LEU A 266 -16.47 2.55 12.33
N SER A 267 -15.60 3.13 11.50
CA SER A 267 -15.79 4.45 10.92
C SER A 267 -17.04 4.47 10.03
N PRO A 268 -17.92 5.48 10.18
CA PRO A 268 -19.11 5.63 9.34
C PRO A 268 -18.77 5.99 7.88
N ASP A 269 -17.57 6.52 7.62
CA ASP A 269 -17.15 7.03 6.31
C ASP A 269 -16.54 5.95 5.39
N MET A 270 -16.45 4.70 5.88
CA MET A 270 -16.00 3.55 5.08
C MET A 270 -17.04 3.19 4.00
N PRO A 271 -16.65 2.79 2.78
CA PRO A 271 -17.57 2.17 1.82
C PRO A 271 -18.22 0.91 2.44
N GLY A 272 -19.55 0.86 2.53
CA GLY A 272 -20.27 -0.13 3.36
C GLY A 272 -20.54 0.31 4.82
N GLY A 273 -20.16 1.54 5.17
CA GLY A 273 -20.57 2.34 6.32
C GLY A 273 -20.77 1.61 7.64
N GLY A 274 -19.74 0.94 8.18
CA GLY A 274 -19.76 0.32 9.52
C GLY A 274 -20.95 -0.60 9.82
N SER A 275 -21.72 -1.03 8.81
CA SER A 275 -23.08 -1.53 9.00
C SER A 275 -23.07 -3.01 9.34
N GLY A 276 -22.65 -3.32 10.56
CA GLY A 276 -22.80 -4.67 11.10
C GLY A 276 -21.79 -5.04 12.17
N TYR A 277 -20.65 -4.34 12.28
CA TYR A 277 -19.65 -4.69 13.28
C TYR A 277 -19.92 -4.02 14.64
N VAL A 278 -19.73 -4.79 15.70
CA VAL A 278 -19.73 -4.29 17.08
C VAL A 278 -18.53 -4.84 17.84
N ILE A 279 -18.02 -4.08 18.80
CA ILE A 279 -16.94 -4.50 19.68
C ILE A 279 -17.46 -5.61 20.61
N GLY A 280 -16.81 -6.77 20.53
CA GLY A 280 -16.99 -7.92 21.40
C GLY A 280 -15.90 -8.01 22.48
N ASP A 281 -16.03 -8.99 23.37
CA ASP A 281 -15.03 -9.23 24.40
C ASP A 281 -13.95 -10.20 23.89
N LEU A 282 -12.68 -9.82 24.01
CA LEU A 282 -11.56 -10.75 23.86
C LEU A 282 -11.48 -11.70 25.07
N PRO A 283 -10.99 -12.94 24.88
CA PRO A 283 -10.66 -13.83 25.99
C PRO A 283 -9.80 -13.14 27.04
N GLY A 284 -10.12 -13.35 28.32
CA GLY A 284 -9.50 -12.63 29.44
C GLY A 284 -10.03 -11.22 29.69
N GLY A 285 -10.92 -10.70 28.83
CA GLY A 285 -11.45 -9.35 28.92
C GLY A 285 -10.41 -8.26 28.65
N VAL A 286 -9.35 -8.62 27.92
CA VAL A 286 -8.24 -7.72 27.57
C VAL A 286 -8.57 -6.89 26.33
N TYR A 287 -7.82 -5.81 26.13
CA TYR A 287 -7.77 -5.05 24.89
C TYR A 287 -6.31 -4.97 24.45
N GLY A 288 -6.05 -4.77 23.17
CA GLY A 288 -4.72 -4.46 22.68
C GLY A 288 -4.58 -2.96 22.44
N ALA A 289 -3.36 -2.48 22.28
CA ALA A 289 -3.09 -1.18 21.68
C ALA A 289 -1.75 -1.17 20.96
N GLN A 290 -1.76 -0.63 19.75
CA GLN A 290 -0.55 -0.13 19.13
C GLN A 290 -0.23 1.24 19.75
N VAL A 291 1.02 1.44 20.11
CA VAL A 291 1.58 2.69 20.61
C VAL A 291 2.71 3.09 19.69
N ASP A 292 2.67 4.35 19.26
CA ASP A 292 3.71 4.98 18.45
C ASP A 292 4.40 6.06 19.28
N GLY A 293 5.66 6.32 18.96
CA GLY A 293 6.53 7.22 19.72
C GLY A 293 7.78 7.63 18.97
N PHE A 294 8.67 8.31 19.69
CA PHE A 294 10.00 8.65 19.19
C PHE A 294 11.09 8.25 20.18
N GLY A 295 12.05 7.48 19.70
CA GLY A 295 13.28 7.10 20.39
C GLY A 295 14.44 8.02 20.00
N ILE A 296 15.55 7.94 20.73
CA ILE A 296 16.77 8.69 20.44
C ILE A 296 17.93 7.71 20.22
N SER A 297 18.71 7.93 19.18
CA SER A 297 19.93 7.16 18.92
C SER A 297 20.91 7.28 20.10
N ALA A 298 21.49 6.16 20.55
CA ALA A 298 22.57 6.21 21.54
C ALA A 298 23.80 6.99 21.05
N ALA A 299 23.90 7.23 19.74
CA ALA A 299 25.01 7.91 19.09
C ALA A 299 24.81 9.41 18.90
N THR A 300 23.65 9.97 19.29
CA THR A 300 23.42 11.41 19.15
C THR A 300 24.47 12.21 19.92
N LEU A 301 24.99 13.27 19.30
CA LEU A 301 25.89 14.21 19.95
C LEU A 301 25.14 15.22 20.84
N TYR A 302 23.80 15.27 20.73
CA TYR A 302 22.97 16.31 21.33
C TYR A 302 21.79 15.72 22.14
N PRO A 303 22.02 14.80 23.10
CA PRO A 303 20.96 14.06 23.79
C PRO A 303 19.93 14.97 24.48
N GLU A 304 20.35 16.07 25.10
CA GLU A 304 19.43 17.02 25.75
C GLU A 304 18.58 17.81 24.73
N VAL A 305 19.12 18.11 23.54
CA VAL A 305 18.39 18.87 22.50
C VAL A 305 17.45 17.92 21.75
N ALA A 306 17.90 16.71 21.44
CA ALA A 306 17.08 15.66 20.86
C ALA A 306 15.88 15.31 21.77
N PHE A 307 16.09 15.25 23.09
CA PHE A 307 15.00 15.02 24.05
C PHE A 307 13.96 16.15 24.05
N LYS A 308 14.36 17.41 23.87
CA LYS A 308 13.39 18.51 23.70
C LYS A 308 12.56 18.33 22.44
N LEU A 309 13.15 17.84 21.35
CA LEU A 309 12.42 17.52 20.12
C LEU A 309 11.43 16.38 20.35
N VAL A 310 11.86 15.27 20.96
CA VAL A 310 10.99 14.14 21.29
C VAL A 310 9.82 14.57 22.19
N LYS A 311 10.07 15.42 23.20
CA LYS A 311 9.01 16.00 24.05
C LYS A 311 8.02 16.84 23.24
N TYR A 312 8.53 17.68 22.34
CA TYR A 312 7.69 18.50 21.46
C TYR A 312 6.78 17.62 20.58
N LEU A 313 7.31 16.54 20.01
CA LEU A 313 6.55 15.57 19.21
C LEU A 313 5.45 14.87 20.02
N ALA A 314 5.70 14.55 21.29
CA ALA A 314 4.71 13.97 22.20
C ALA A 314 3.62 14.97 22.64
N GLU A 315 3.95 16.26 22.76
CA GLU A 315 3.00 17.33 23.05
C GLU A 315 2.12 17.68 21.84
N LYS A 316 2.67 17.52 20.63
CA LYS A 316 2.06 17.82 19.32
C LYS A 316 1.97 16.58 18.43
N PRO A 317 1.26 15.51 18.86
CA PRO A 317 1.19 14.28 18.08
C PRO A 317 0.43 14.50 16.77
N ILE A 318 0.91 13.90 15.68
CA ILE A 318 0.24 13.91 14.37
C ILE A 318 -0.40 12.53 14.13
N ASN A 319 -1.67 12.48 13.72
CA ASN A 319 -2.31 11.23 13.25
C ASN A 319 -2.04 11.04 11.76
N SER A 320 -0.80 10.73 11.43
CA SER A 320 -0.35 10.60 10.04
C SER A 320 -0.97 9.42 9.29
N PHE A 321 -1.56 8.45 9.99
CA PHE A 321 -2.24 7.31 9.39
C PHE A 321 -3.71 7.57 9.06
N GLY A 322 -4.27 8.73 9.46
CA GLY A 322 -5.71 8.98 9.30
C GLY A 322 -6.59 7.96 10.03
N SER A 323 -6.04 7.26 11.02
CA SER A 323 -6.74 6.16 11.68
C SER A 323 -7.88 6.70 12.52
N PHE A 324 -9.08 6.18 12.30
CA PHE A 324 -10.21 6.42 13.18
C PHE A 324 -10.00 5.69 14.51
N GLY A 325 -10.37 6.36 15.61
CA GLY A 325 -10.19 5.84 16.97
C GLY A 325 -8.77 5.91 17.52
N THR A 326 -7.92 6.79 16.98
CA THR A 326 -6.62 7.15 17.56
C THR A 326 -6.77 8.08 18.76
N PHE A 327 -5.98 7.86 19.81
CA PHE A 327 -5.93 8.70 21.00
C PHE A 327 -4.52 9.25 21.21
N PRO A 328 -4.37 10.51 21.67
CA PRO A 328 -3.06 11.04 22.03
C PRO A 328 -2.53 10.28 23.24
N ALA A 329 -1.22 10.01 23.28
CA ALA A 329 -0.61 9.34 24.43
C ALA A 329 -0.66 10.25 25.68
N LEU A 330 -0.41 11.54 25.48
CA LEU A 330 -0.59 12.58 26.50
C LEU A 330 -2.06 13.02 26.53
N ARG A 331 -2.74 12.84 27.67
CA ARG A 331 -4.20 13.04 27.79
C ARG A 331 -4.68 14.46 27.46
N ALA A 332 -3.83 15.46 27.64
CA ALA A 332 -4.16 16.86 27.42
C ALA A 332 -3.82 17.35 26.01
N SER A 333 -3.14 16.55 25.19
CA SER A 333 -2.78 16.92 23.83
C SER A 333 -3.98 16.81 22.90
N GLU A 334 -4.01 17.68 21.90
CA GLU A 334 -4.84 17.52 20.72
C GLU A 334 -3.98 16.89 19.63
N ILE A 335 -4.57 15.95 18.90
CA ILE A 335 -3.93 15.33 17.74
C ILE A 335 -4.00 16.32 16.57
N GLU A 336 -2.84 16.67 16.03
CA GLU A 336 -2.74 17.41 14.79
C GLU A 336 -3.13 16.49 13.62
N MET A 337 -3.99 16.99 12.75
CA MET A 337 -4.48 16.28 11.57
C MET A 337 -3.81 16.88 10.34
N PRO A 338 -3.11 16.10 9.50
CA PRO A 338 -2.64 16.62 8.23
C PRO A 338 -3.85 16.92 7.32
N SER A 339 -3.71 17.92 6.45
CA SER A 339 -4.83 18.50 5.69
C SER A 339 -5.56 17.53 4.76
N ASN A 340 -4.93 16.40 4.43
CA ASN A 340 -5.42 15.35 3.54
C ASN A 340 -6.36 14.32 4.21
N PHE A 341 -6.53 14.36 5.54
CA PHE A 341 -7.39 13.42 6.27
C PHE A 341 -8.59 14.11 6.93
N ILE A 342 -9.79 13.62 6.62
CA ILE A 342 -11.01 13.87 7.40
C ILE A 342 -11.32 12.57 8.12
N VAL A 343 -11.20 12.57 9.44
CA VAL A 343 -11.52 11.40 10.28
C VAL A 343 -12.77 11.71 11.09
N ALA A 344 -13.75 10.81 11.01
CA ALA A 344 -14.98 10.91 11.79
C ALA A 344 -14.70 11.07 13.29
N SER A 345 -15.53 11.84 13.99
CA SER A 345 -15.51 11.86 15.44
C SER A 345 -15.93 10.50 16.01
N LEU A 346 -15.31 10.09 17.11
CA LEU A 346 -15.79 8.95 17.92
C LEU A 346 -17.26 9.11 18.35
N ASP A 347 -17.79 10.33 18.39
CA ASP A 347 -19.20 10.61 18.66
C ASP A 347 -20.16 9.99 17.64
N ALA A 348 -19.66 9.59 16.46
CA ALA A 348 -20.43 8.86 15.48
C ALA A 348 -20.81 7.43 15.93
N LEU A 349 -20.09 6.85 16.91
CA LEU A 349 -20.38 5.52 17.42
C LEU A 349 -21.47 5.52 18.50
N PRO A 350 -22.19 4.39 18.69
CA PRO A 350 -23.03 4.18 19.86
C PRO A 350 -22.26 4.35 21.19
N ALA A 351 -22.93 4.88 22.22
CA ALA A 351 -22.28 5.27 23.48
C ALA A 351 -21.56 4.11 24.19
N ASP A 352 -22.07 2.88 24.08
CA ASP A 352 -21.43 1.68 24.61
C ASP A 352 -20.13 1.34 23.85
N GLN A 353 -20.12 1.49 22.53
CA GLN A 353 -18.93 1.26 21.69
C GLN A 353 -17.85 2.31 21.96
N GLN A 354 -18.25 3.58 22.09
CA GLN A 354 -17.34 4.65 22.53
C GLN A 354 -16.71 4.34 23.89
N GLN A 355 -17.50 3.82 24.83
CA GLN A 355 -17.00 3.49 26.16
C GLN A 355 -16.00 2.33 26.10
N ARG A 356 -16.26 1.31 25.29
CA ARG A 356 -15.32 0.20 25.08
C ARG A 356 -13.98 0.67 24.52
N LEU A 357 -13.97 1.61 23.58
CA LEU A 357 -12.72 2.21 23.07
C LEU A 357 -11.97 3.00 24.15
N ARG A 358 -12.69 3.76 24.98
CA ARG A 358 -12.08 4.46 26.12
C ARG A 358 -11.51 3.49 27.14
N ASP A 359 -12.22 2.41 27.44
CA ASP A 359 -11.74 1.36 28.35
C ASP A 359 -10.49 0.68 27.78
N ALA A 360 -10.46 0.42 26.47
CA ALA A 360 -9.29 -0.14 25.79
C ALA A 360 -8.05 0.73 25.97
N VAL A 361 -8.17 2.03 25.75
CA VAL A 361 -7.05 3.00 25.93
C VAL A 361 -6.52 3.05 27.37
N GLU A 362 -7.37 2.78 28.37
CA GLU A 362 -6.99 2.81 29.78
C GLU A 362 -6.30 1.53 30.27
N GLN A 363 -6.60 0.37 29.65
CA GLN A 363 -6.19 -0.93 30.18
C GLN A 363 -5.55 -1.87 29.15
N ALA A 364 -5.27 -1.39 27.95
CA ALA A 364 -4.70 -2.20 26.89
C ALA A 364 -3.40 -2.90 27.28
N VAL A 365 -3.27 -4.11 26.77
CA VAL A 365 -2.04 -4.87 26.61
C VAL A 365 -1.27 -4.25 25.45
N VAL A 366 -0.01 -3.91 25.68
CA VAL A 366 0.87 -3.28 24.67
C VAL A 366 2.00 -4.22 24.30
N ALA A 367 2.75 -3.92 23.24
CA ALA A 367 3.79 -4.82 22.75
C ALA A 367 4.84 -5.22 23.79
N SER A 368 5.19 -4.34 24.74
CA SER A 368 6.10 -4.69 25.83
C SER A 368 5.53 -5.72 26.82
N ASP A 369 4.21 -5.84 26.94
CA ASP A 369 3.54 -6.92 27.69
C ASP A 369 3.58 -8.25 26.91
N LEU A 370 3.75 -8.19 25.59
CA LEU A 370 3.76 -9.31 24.64
C LEU A 370 5.18 -9.72 24.20
N PHE A 371 6.22 -9.31 24.92
CA PHE A 371 7.57 -9.78 24.61
C PHE A 371 7.66 -11.30 24.65
N TYR A 372 8.43 -11.85 23.71
CA TYR A 372 8.68 -13.27 23.49
C TYR A 372 7.53 -14.10 22.88
N PHE A 373 6.40 -13.50 22.52
CA PHE A 373 5.32 -14.20 21.81
C PHE A 373 5.66 -14.53 20.34
N ASP A 374 6.59 -13.79 19.73
CA ASP A 374 7.20 -14.12 18.45
C ASP A 374 7.99 -15.45 18.49
N TYR A 375 8.73 -15.72 19.58
CA TYR A 375 9.37 -17.01 19.82
C TYR A 375 8.34 -18.15 19.97
N VAL A 376 7.16 -17.88 20.54
CA VAL A 376 6.06 -18.87 20.59
C VAL A 376 5.56 -19.19 19.18
N SER A 377 5.33 -18.16 18.36
CA SER A 377 4.89 -18.34 16.98
C SER A 377 5.88 -19.15 16.15
N GLN A 378 7.18 -18.88 16.29
CA GLN A 378 8.24 -19.67 15.66
C GLN A 378 8.27 -21.12 16.16
N ALA A 379 8.15 -21.34 17.48
CA ALA A 379 8.16 -22.68 18.06
C ALA A 379 6.97 -23.51 17.57
N MET A 380 5.79 -22.90 17.41
CA MET A 380 4.60 -23.60 16.94
C MET A 380 4.68 -24.01 15.47
N GLN A 381 5.50 -23.33 14.66
CA GLN A 381 5.76 -23.79 13.30
C GLN A 381 6.42 -25.18 13.29
N GLN A 382 7.38 -25.43 14.17
CA GLN A 382 8.04 -26.75 14.31
C GLN A 382 7.05 -27.85 14.76
N VAL A 383 6.01 -27.48 15.53
CA VAL A 383 4.94 -28.39 15.94
C VAL A 383 4.02 -28.72 14.76
N ILE A 384 3.66 -27.70 13.96
CA ILE A 384 2.85 -27.87 12.74
C ILE A 384 3.58 -28.78 11.74
N ASP A 385 4.88 -28.59 11.57
CA ASP A 385 5.72 -29.37 10.66
C ASP A 385 5.98 -30.81 11.15
N GLY A 386 5.51 -31.14 12.37
CA GLY A 386 5.60 -32.47 12.97
C GLY A 386 6.99 -32.83 13.48
N GLU A 387 7.87 -31.85 13.69
CA GLU A 387 9.25 -32.07 14.10
C GLU A 387 9.37 -32.43 15.58
N MET A 388 8.54 -31.82 16.44
CA MET A 388 8.53 -32.07 17.88
C MET A 388 7.20 -31.67 18.55
N ASP A 389 7.03 -32.04 19.83
CA ASP A 389 5.88 -31.61 20.63
C ASP A 389 6.02 -30.17 21.14
N ALA A 390 4.88 -29.53 21.43
CA ALA A 390 4.81 -28.12 21.81
C ALA A 390 5.65 -27.76 23.06
N ALA A 391 5.72 -28.63 24.06
CA ALA A 391 6.50 -28.36 25.27
C ALA A 391 8.01 -28.37 24.95
N THR A 392 8.47 -29.32 24.15
CA THR A 392 9.86 -29.37 23.69
C THR A 392 10.22 -28.16 22.81
N ALA A 393 9.34 -27.76 21.88
CA ALA A 393 9.56 -26.60 21.01
C ALA A 393 9.69 -25.30 21.83
N LEU A 394 8.78 -25.08 22.78
CA LEU A 394 8.81 -23.90 23.64
C LEU A 394 10.03 -23.87 24.56
N GLN A 395 10.50 -25.03 25.03
CA GLN A 395 11.74 -25.10 25.81
C GLN A 395 12.96 -24.64 24.97
N GLN A 396 13.06 -25.06 23.71
CA GLN A 396 14.14 -24.62 22.82
C GLN A 396 14.05 -23.12 22.52
N ALA A 397 12.84 -22.62 22.28
CA ALA A 397 12.60 -21.20 22.05
C ALA A 397 12.98 -20.35 23.27
N GLN A 398 12.71 -20.83 24.49
CA GLN A 398 13.19 -20.19 25.71
C GLN A 398 14.71 -20.13 25.79
N GLU A 399 15.40 -21.23 25.49
CA GLU A 399 16.87 -21.28 25.47
C GLU A 399 17.45 -20.30 24.44
N GLN A 400 16.83 -20.21 23.26
CA GLN A 400 17.21 -19.23 22.22
C GLN A 400 17.03 -17.80 22.71
N ALA A 401 15.85 -17.45 23.26
CA ALA A 401 15.57 -16.12 23.77
C ALA A 401 16.51 -15.71 24.91
N LEU A 402 16.83 -16.63 25.84
CA LEU A 402 17.81 -16.40 26.90
C LEU A 402 19.20 -16.13 26.32
N ASN A 403 19.65 -16.95 25.37
CA ASN A 403 20.95 -16.79 24.74
C ASN A 403 21.04 -15.47 23.95
N ASN A 404 20.00 -15.09 23.23
CA ASN A 404 19.94 -13.83 22.49
C ASN A 404 20.05 -12.63 23.43
N ARG A 405 19.34 -12.63 24.56
CA ARG A 405 19.45 -11.58 25.59
C ARG A 405 20.85 -11.52 26.20
N GLU A 406 21.44 -12.66 26.56
CA GLU A 406 22.81 -12.70 27.11
C GLU A 406 23.87 -12.18 26.13
N LEU A 407 23.76 -12.55 24.86
CA LEU A 407 24.66 -12.09 23.81
C LEU A 407 24.47 -10.60 23.51
N ALA A 408 23.23 -10.11 23.45
CA ALA A 408 22.94 -8.69 23.25
C ALA A 408 23.60 -7.83 24.34
N VAL A 409 23.50 -8.23 25.61
CA VAL A 409 24.19 -7.55 26.73
C VAL A 409 25.71 -7.55 26.55
N GLN A 410 26.30 -8.63 26.02
CA GLN A 410 27.74 -8.70 25.75
C GLN A 410 28.18 -7.76 24.62
N GLN A 411 27.27 -7.43 23.69
CA GLN A 411 27.53 -6.48 22.62
C GLN A 411 27.44 -5.01 23.07
N PHE A 412 26.99 -4.73 24.30
CA PHE A 412 26.89 -3.37 24.81
C PHE A 412 28.21 -2.60 24.68
N GLY A 413 28.18 -1.49 23.93
CA GLY A 413 29.36 -0.64 23.70
C GLY A 413 30.45 -1.25 22.82
N SER A 414 30.19 -2.40 22.17
CA SER A 414 31.12 -3.02 21.21
C SER A 414 31.02 -2.42 19.80
N GLN A 415 29.88 -1.84 19.46
CA GLN A 415 29.59 -1.28 18.15
C GLN A 415 30.06 0.19 18.03
N VAL A 416 30.61 0.56 16.88
CA VAL A 416 30.93 1.96 16.56
C VAL A 416 29.68 2.59 15.96
N LEU A 417 29.00 3.41 16.75
CA LEU A 417 27.83 4.15 16.29
C LEU A 417 28.20 5.61 16.01
N ALA A 418 27.73 6.13 14.88
CA ALA A 418 27.78 7.55 14.55
C ALA A 418 26.53 7.88 13.75
N VAL A 419 25.75 8.88 14.21
CA VAL A 419 24.64 9.41 13.42
C VAL A 419 25.23 10.14 12.21
N ALA A 420 24.67 9.91 11.02
CA ALA A 420 25.04 10.67 9.84
C ALA A 420 24.87 12.16 10.10
N THR A 421 25.89 12.98 9.83
CA THR A 421 25.74 14.44 9.92
C THR A 421 24.71 14.87 8.88
N ALA A 422 23.63 15.51 9.32
CA ALA A 422 22.64 16.12 8.43
C ALA A 422 23.35 16.88 7.30
N VAL A 423 23.08 16.50 6.05
CA VAL A 423 23.32 17.40 4.93
C VAL A 423 22.31 18.53 5.10
N PRO A 424 22.74 19.78 5.34
CA PRO A 424 21.81 20.89 5.48
C PRO A 424 20.96 20.97 4.21
N THR A 425 19.67 21.23 4.35
CA THR A 425 18.84 21.66 3.22
C THR A 425 19.56 22.85 2.55
N PRO A 426 19.84 22.81 1.24
CA PRO A 426 20.58 23.88 0.58
C PRO A 426 19.90 25.23 0.84
N THR A 427 20.66 26.21 1.32
CA THR A 427 20.24 27.61 1.24
C THR A 427 20.42 28.04 -0.20
N PHE A 428 19.33 28.09 -0.97
CA PHE A 428 19.35 28.55 -2.36
C PHE A 428 19.82 30.01 -2.45
N ASP A 429 20.77 30.27 -3.35
CA ASP A 429 21.14 31.65 -3.70
C ASP A 429 19.94 32.33 -4.35
N SER A 430 19.80 33.66 -4.19
CA SER A 430 18.67 34.39 -4.76
C SER A 430 18.63 34.28 -6.29
N GLY A 431 17.77 33.41 -6.83
CA GLY A 431 17.55 33.26 -8.27
C GLY A 431 17.35 31.83 -8.79
N GLU A 432 17.61 30.79 -7.99
CA GLU A 432 17.36 29.39 -8.38
C GLU A 432 15.89 29.00 -8.20
N ILE A 433 15.35 28.24 -9.16
CA ILE A 433 13.97 27.73 -9.17
C ILE A 433 13.89 26.49 -8.27
N VAL A 434 12.87 26.45 -7.42
CA VAL A 434 12.40 25.20 -6.79
C VAL A 434 11.23 24.69 -7.64
N LEU A 435 11.46 23.63 -8.39
CA LEU A 435 10.48 23.06 -9.31
C LEU A 435 9.62 22.04 -8.57
N ASN A 436 8.31 22.29 -8.47
CA ASN A 436 7.36 21.35 -7.87
C ASN A 436 6.79 20.42 -8.95
N PHE A 437 7.09 19.13 -8.84
CA PHE A 437 6.66 18.09 -9.76
C PHE A 437 5.74 17.07 -9.07
N GLY A 438 4.51 16.98 -9.53
CA GLY A 438 3.52 16.05 -9.02
C GLY A 438 3.56 14.71 -9.74
N ILE A 439 3.39 13.59 -9.03
CA ILE A 439 3.14 12.25 -9.57
C ILE A 439 1.76 11.73 -9.09
N SER A 440 0.90 11.29 -10.02
CA SER A 440 -0.47 10.81 -9.73
C SER A 440 -0.51 9.37 -9.20
N THR A 441 0.15 9.15 -8.06
CA THR A 441 0.17 7.86 -7.36
C THR A 441 -0.02 8.08 -5.86
N TRP A 442 -0.42 7.03 -5.14
CA TRP A 442 -0.50 7.05 -3.67
C TRP A 442 0.87 6.93 -3.01
N SER A 443 1.81 6.27 -3.68
CA SER A 443 3.20 6.11 -3.23
C SER A 443 4.14 6.26 -4.41
N LEU A 444 5.34 6.79 -4.15
CA LEU A 444 6.37 7.02 -5.16
C LEU A 444 7.12 5.71 -5.44
N PRO A 445 7.03 5.11 -6.66
CA PRO A 445 7.88 3.97 -7.01
C PRO A 445 9.35 4.40 -7.06
N ASN A 446 10.28 3.49 -6.73
CA ASN A 446 11.73 3.70 -6.81
C ASN A 446 12.20 5.06 -6.24
N PRO A 447 11.85 5.41 -4.99
CA PRO A 447 12.04 6.77 -4.45
C PRO A 447 13.51 7.21 -4.40
N GLN A 448 14.45 6.26 -4.25
CA GLN A 448 15.88 6.55 -4.27
C GLN A 448 16.35 6.99 -5.67
N ASP A 449 15.82 6.40 -6.74
CA ASP A 449 16.14 6.80 -8.11
C ASP A 449 15.53 8.16 -8.45
N TRP A 450 14.30 8.43 -8.00
CA TRP A 450 13.70 9.76 -8.13
C TRP A 450 14.55 10.83 -7.45
N GLN A 451 15.00 10.60 -6.22
CA GLN A 451 15.87 11.54 -5.52
C GLN A 451 17.21 11.73 -6.24
N ARG A 452 17.83 10.64 -6.70
CA ARG A 452 19.10 10.67 -7.44
C ARG A 452 18.98 11.46 -8.74
N VAL A 453 17.93 11.20 -9.54
CA VAL A 453 17.70 11.89 -10.82
C VAL A 453 17.32 13.35 -10.59
N ALA A 454 16.47 13.65 -9.61
CA ALA A 454 16.11 15.02 -9.22
C ALA A 454 17.34 15.84 -8.81
N GLN A 455 18.23 15.25 -8.00
CA GLN A 455 19.47 15.88 -7.59
C GLN A 455 20.42 16.09 -8.79
N ALA A 456 20.63 15.07 -9.61
CA ALA A 456 21.50 15.18 -10.79
C ALA A 456 20.99 16.22 -11.79
N PHE A 457 19.67 16.33 -11.95
CA PHE A 457 19.04 17.37 -12.75
C PHE A 457 19.31 18.75 -12.16
N ALA A 458 19.03 18.97 -10.88
CA ALA A 458 19.29 20.25 -10.22
C ALA A 458 20.77 20.67 -10.23
N GLU A 459 21.70 19.71 -10.17
CA GLU A 459 23.14 19.99 -10.27
C GLU A 459 23.60 20.39 -11.69
N SER A 460 22.83 20.01 -12.72
CA SER A 460 23.20 20.19 -14.12
C SER A 460 22.36 21.25 -14.85
N ASP A 461 21.16 21.56 -14.37
CA ASP A 461 20.26 22.56 -14.94
C ASP A 461 20.75 23.98 -14.63
N PRO A 462 20.68 24.92 -15.61
CA PRO A 462 21.16 26.29 -15.40
C PRO A 462 20.25 27.15 -14.50
N GLU A 463 19.01 26.73 -14.21
CA GLU A 463 18.01 27.55 -13.52
C GLU A 463 17.38 26.84 -12.31
N VAL A 464 17.22 25.50 -12.35
CA VAL A 464 16.59 24.72 -11.28
C VAL A 464 17.62 24.30 -10.23
N GLY A 465 17.44 24.77 -8.99
CA GLY A 465 18.31 24.39 -7.85
C GLY A 465 17.77 23.23 -7.02
N LEU A 466 16.48 22.92 -7.14
CA LEU A 466 15.84 21.77 -6.49
C LEU A 466 14.61 21.32 -7.29
N VAL A 467 14.43 20.01 -7.39
CA VAL A 467 13.15 19.41 -7.79
C VAL A 467 12.50 18.78 -6.57
N HIS A 468 11.30 19.26 -6.23
CA HIS A 468 10.46 18.66 -5.20
C HIS A 468 9.46 17.72 -5.86
N VAL A 469 9.54 16.43 -5.54
CA VAL A 469 8.65 15.39 -6.09
C VAL A 469 7.56 15.09 -5.08
N ASP A 470 6.31 15.29 -5.48
CA ASP A 470 5.13 15.20 -4.63
C ASP A 470 4.12 14.18 -5.17
N THR A 471 3.51 13.37 -4.31
CA THR A 471 2.53 12.35 -4.69
C THR A 471 1.10 12.81 -4.42
N GLN A 472 0.15 12.48 -5.30
CA GLN A 472 -1.23 12.98 -5.26
C GLN A 472 -1.97 12.76 -3.93
N GLY A 473 -1.82 11.59 -3.29
CA GLY A 473 -2.63 11.23 -2.13
C GLY A 473 -4.14 11.32 -2.41
N SER A 474 -4.92 11.82 -1.45
CA SER A 474 -6.39 11.91 -1.52
C SER A 474 -6.94 13.24 -2.06
N ASP A 475 -6.17 14.34 -2.02
CA ASP A 475 -6.63 15.69 -2.39
C ASP A 475 -6.00 16.13 -3.73
N TYR A 476 -6.62 15.67 -4.82
CA TYR A 476 -6.17 15.99 -6.18
C TYR A 476 -6.15 17.50 -6.46
N GLU A 477 -7.12 18.26 -5.95
CA GLU A 477 -7.23 19.68 -6.28
C GLU A 477 -6.10 20.49 -5.63
N SER A 478 -5.81 20.26 -4.35
CA SER A 478 -4.68 20.89 -3.66
C SER A 478 -3.34 20.47 -4.28
N TRP A 479 -3.16 19.17 -4.54
CA TRP A 479 -1.96 18.64 -5.18
C TRP A 479 -1.73 19.26 -6.57
N GLN A 480 -2.78 19.38 -7.39
CA GLN A 480 -2.68 19.99 -8.72
C GLN A 480 -2.37 21.50 -8.61
N GLN A 481 -2.85 22.18 -7.55
CA GLN A 481 -2.55 23.59 -7.32
C GLN A 481 -1.09 23.82 -6.91
N ASN A 482 -0.51 22.94 -6.10
CA ASN A 482 0.84 23.08 -5.54
C ASN A 482 1.97 22.70 -6.52
N ASN A 483 1.65 21.91 -7.55
CA ASN A 483 2.62 21.44 -8.53
C ASN A 483 2.54 22.23 -9.85
N GLU A 484 3.68 22.40 -10.50
CA GLU A 484 3.81 23.17 -11.75
C GLU A 484 3.80 22.27 -12.99
N CYS A 485 4.28 21.05 -12.82
CA CYS A 485 4.24 19.99 -13.80
C CYS A 485 3.89 18.67 -13.15
N PHE A 486 3.30 17.77 -13.92
CA PHE A 486 2.66 16.58 -13.39
C PHE A 486 3.00 15.38 -14.25
N TYR A 487 3.24 14.22 -13.65
CA TYR A 487 2.99 12.94 -14.30
C TYR A 487 1.60 12.45 -13.91
N LEU A 488 0.73 12.29 -14.91
CA LEU A 488 -0.52 11.56 -14.75
C LEU A 488 -0.34 10.18 -15.37
N ASN A 489 -0.66 9.11 -14.63
CA ASN A 489 -0.59 7.73 -15.12
C ASN A 489 -1.77 7.33 -16.04
N TYR A 490 -2.61 8.29 -16.39
CA TYR A 490 -3.69 8.16 -17.37
C TYR A 490 -3.65 9.35 -18.36
N SER A 491 -4.26 9.15 -19.52
CA SER A 491 -4.46 10.28 -20.45
C SER A 491 -5.62 11.11 -19.95
N GLN A 492 -5.36 12.40 -19.69
CA GLN A 492 -6.35 13.38 -19.29
C GLN A 492 -6.56 14.40 -20.42
N VAL A 493 -6.40 14.02 -21.68
CA VAL A 493 -6.48 14.95 -22.81
C VAL A 493 -7.88 14.88 -23.43
N GLY A 494 -8.74 15.85 -23.10
CA GLY A 494 -10.13 15.94 -23.57
C GLY A 494 -10.71 17.35 -23.48
N ALA A 495 -11.98 17.52 -23.85
CA ALA A 495 -12.63 18.83 -23.95
C ALA A 495 -12.59 19.67 -22.67
N TYR A 496 -12.59 19.01 -21.50
CA TYR A 496 -12.68 19.66 -20.19
C TYR A 496 -11.32 20.00 -19.58
N SER A 497 -10.30 19.20 -19.86
CA SER A 497 -8.99 19.25 -19.19
C SER A 497 -7.91 19.92 -20.04
N ALA A 498 -8.11 20.02 -21.36
CA ALA A 498 -7.16 20.69 -22.25
C ALA A 498 -6.95 22.19 -21.92
N GLU A 499 -7.90 22.84 -21.24
CA GLU A 499 -7.77 24.24 -20.82
C GLU A 499 -6.88 24.43 -19.58
N GLU A 500 -6.63 23.36 -18.81
CA GLU A 500 -5.78 23.39 -17.60
C GLU A 500 -4.29 23.24 -17.93
N TYR A 501 -3.98 22.69 -19.12
CA TYR A 501 -2.64 22.30 -19.52
C TYR A 501 -2.09 23.12 -20.68
N ARG A 502 -0.79 23.39 -20.62
CA ARG A 502 -0.07 24.11 -21.67
C ARG A 502 0.06 23.24 -22.92
N VAL A 503 -0.14 23.86 -24.09
CA VAL A 503 0.16 23.23 -25.38
C VAL A 503 1.68 23.07 -25.51
N LEU A 504 2.13 21.84 -25.73
CA LEU A 504 3.55 21.48 -25.77
C LEU A 504 4.20 21.62 -27.15
N ASP A 505 3.43 21.75 -28.24
CA ASP A 505 3.97 21.85 -29.60
C ASP A 505 5.13 22.87 -29.74
N PRO A 506 5.07 24.09 -29.17
CA PRO A 506 6.19 25.03 -29.26
C PRO A 506 7.46 24.59 -28.53
N LEU A 507 7.32 23.81 -27.44
CA LEU A 507 8.45 23.29 -26.67
C LEU A 507 9.06 22.08 -27.39
N LEU A 508 8.22 21.18 -27.90
CA LEU A 508 8.62 20.03 -28.71
C LEU A 508 9.32 20.47 -30.00
N ASP A 509 8.79 21.48 -30.70
CA ASP A 509 9.40 22.02 -31.94
C ASP A 509 10.76 22.70 -31.70
N ALA A 510 10.99 23.21 -30.48
CA ALA A 510 12.23 23.87 -30.09
C ALA A 510 13.31 22.89 -29.61
N ASP A 511 12.92 21.68 -29.23
CA ASP A 511 13.78 20.63 -28.73
C ASP A 511 14.42 19.83 -29.90
N PRO A 512 15.74 19.96 -30.12
CA PRO A 512 16.41 19.23 -31.20
C PRO A 512 16.53 17.72 -30.94
N ASP A 513 16.34 17.28 -29.69
CA ASP A 513 16.49 15.88 -29.27
C ASP A 513 15.14 15.13 -29.27
N PHE A 514 14.02 15.85 -29.43
CA PHE A 514 12.70 15.24 -29.57
C PHE A 514 12.53 14.55 -30.94
N ASP A 515 12.27 13.23 -30.92
CA ASP A 515 11.94 12.43 -32.11
C ASP A 515 10.56 11.77 -31.97
N ALA A 516 9.59 12.24 -32.76
CA ALA A 516 8.25 11.66 -32.78
C ALA A 516 8.22 10.19 -33.26
N ALA A 517 9.24 9.73 -34.00
CA ALA A 517 9.32 8.34 -34.46
C ALA A 517 9.82 7.38 -33.38
N ASP A 518 10.33 7.90 -32.27
CA ASP A 518 10.78 7.12 -31.11
C ASP A 518 9.62 6.72 -30.19
N PHE A 519 8.37 7.05 -30.51
CA PHE A 519 7.23 6.67 -29.69
C PHE A 519 6.51 5.44 -30.22
N VAL A 520 6.01 4.61 -29.31
CA VAL A 520 5.14 3.48 -29.63
C VAL A 520 3.89 4.00 -30.39
N PRO A 521 3.46 3.35 -31.48
CA PRO A 521 2.28 3.81 -32.22
C PRO A 521 1.04 3.99 -31.33
N GLY A 522 0.40 5.15 -31.40
CA GLY A 522 -0.75 5.51 -30.57
C GLY A 522 -0.39 6.32 -29.31
N ALA A 523 0.89 6.37 -28.91
CA ALA A 523 1.30 7.09 -27.70
C ALA A 523 1.12 8.61 -27.83
N LEU A 524 1.63 9.20 -28.92
CA LEU A 524 1.48 10.63 -29.20
C LEU A 524 0.04 11.01 -29.55
N GLU A 525 -0.70 10.12 -30.23
CA GLU A 525 -2.11 10.34 -30.52
C GLU A 525 -2.94 10.47 -29.26
N ALA A 526 -2.67 9.67 -28.23
CA ALA A 526 -3.37 9.73 -26.94
C ALA A 526 -3.04 11.01 -26.13
N ALA A 527 -1.96 11.72 -26.47
CA ALA A 527 -1.57 12.98 -25.86
C ALA A 527 -2.10 14.22 -26.61
N ARG A 528 -2.89 14.02 -27.67
CA ARG A 528 -3.39 15.09 -28.54
C ARG A 528 -4.89 15.32 -28.40
N TYR A 529 -5.30 16.58 -28.38
CA TYR A 529 -6.68 17.03 -28.50
C TYR A 529 -6.80 18.13 -29.56
N GLU A 530 -7.77 18.01 -30.47
CA GLU A 530 -7.96 18.92 -31.61
C GLU A 530 -6.68 19.19 -32.43
N GLY A 531 -5.81 18.19 -32.54
CA GLY A 531 -4.55 18.30 -33.30
C GLY A 531 -3.42 19.07 -32.60
N ARG A 532 -3.58 19.39 -31.31
CA ARG A 532 -2.54 19.99 -30.44
C ARG A 532 -2.08 18.99 -29.38
N THR A 533 -0.82 19.04 -29.00
CA THR A 533 -0.20 18.12 -28.04
C THR A 533 -0.20 18.76 -26.64
N PHE A 534 -0.78 18.07 -25.65
CA PHE A 534 -0.94 18.60 -24.27
C PHE A 534 -0.13 17.84 -23.23
N ALA A 535 0.37 16.66 -23.57
CA ALA A 535 1.18 15.83 -22.70
C ALA A 535 2.40 15.29 -23.44
N TYR A 536 3.49 15.06 -22.72
CA TYR A 536 4.64 14.29 -23.18
C TYR A 536 4.42 12.82 -22.78
N PRO A 537 4.23 11.87 -23.71
CA PRO A 537 4.06 10.46 -23.35
C PRO A 537 5.28 9.92 -22.58
N LEU A 538 5.08 9.42 -21.37
CA LEU A 538 6.13 8.83 -20.54
C LEU A 538 5.97 7.31 -20.44
N THR A 539 4.74 6.86 -20.22
CA THR A 539 4.43 5.45 -19.99
C THR A 539 3.19 5.00 -20.76
N MET A 540 3.03 3.68 -20.90
CA MET A 540 1.85 3.04 -21.47
C MET A 540 1.37 1.94 -20.54
N SER A 541 0.06 1.88 -20.35
CA SER A 541 -0.57 0.78 -19.64
C SER A 541 -0.74 -0.42 -20.56
N VAL A 542 -0.31 -1.62 -20.13
CA VAL A 542 -0.55 -2.88 -20.86
C VAL A 542 -1.03 -3.99 -19.93
N SER A 543 -1.80 -4.95 -20.45
CA SER A 543 -2.16 -6.16 -19.68
C SER A 543 -1.19 -7.31 -19.99
N ALA A 544 -0.79 -8.05 -18.96
CA ALA A 544 0.10 -9.20 -19.11
C ALA A 544 -0.29 -10.35 -18.19
N LEU A 545 0.39 -11.48 -18.36
CA LEU A 545 0.37 -12.62 -17.46
C LEU A 545 1.72 -12.72 -16.75
N ARG A 546 1.71 -12.73 -15.42
CA ARG A 546 2.85 -13.02 -14.54
C ARG A 546 2.86 -14.51 -14.22
N TYR A 547 4.03 -15.14 -14.24
CA TYR A 547 4.21 -16.55 -13.88
C TYR A 547 5.57 -16.80 -13.25
N HIS A 548 5.71 -17.89 -12.48
CA HIS A 548 6.99 -18.30 -11.92
C HIS A 548 7.62 -19.41 -12.77
N PRO A 549 8.80 -19.18 -13.37
CA PRO A 549 9.44 -20.19 -14.21
C PRO A 549 9.71 -21.52 -13.49
N GLN A 550 10.05 -21.50 -12.19
CA GLN A 550 10.34 -22.74 -11.46
C GLN A 550 9.12 -23.67 -11.41
N LEU A 551 7.90 -23.13 -11.23
CA LEU A 551 6.68 -23.94 -11.18
C LEU A 551 6.44 -24.71 -12.48
N PHE A 552 6.69 -24.07 -13.62
CA PHE A 552 6.55 -24.70 -14.92
C PHE A 552 7.64 -25.77 -15.12
N GLU A 553 8.87 -25.49 -14.71
CA GLU A 553 9.98 -26.44 -14.79
C GLU A 553 9.75 -27.69 -13.92
N GLU A 554 9.30 -27.51 -12.68
CA GLU A 554 8.96 -28.59 -11.74
C GLU A 554 7.79 -29.43 -12.23
N ALA A 555 6.80 -28.79 -12.85
CA ALA A 555 5.69 -29.46 -13.50
C ALA A 555 6.07 -30.16 -14.83
N GLY A 556 7.28 -29.92 -15.35
CA GLY A 556 7.71 -30.40 -16.65
C GLY A 556 6.93 -29.77 -17.82
N ILE A 557 6.35 -28.59 -17.59
CA ILE A 557 5.57 -27.82 -18.55
C ILE A 557 6.52 -26.87 -19.29
N PRO A 558 6.44 -26.76 -20.63
CA PRO A 558 7.20 -25.74 -21.36
C PRO A 558 6.87 -24.33 -20.86
N LEU A 559 7.90 -23.49 -20.68
CA LEU A 559 7.69 -22.08 -20.31
C LEU A 559 6.82 -21.36 -21.35
N PRO A 560 5.88 -20.50 -20.93
CA PRO A 560 5.11 -19.64 -21.82
C PRO A 560 6.01 -18.78 -22.72
N ARG A 561 5.56 -18.54 -23.95
CA ARG A 561 6.23 -17.67 -24.93
C ARG A 561 5.30 -16.52 -25.30
N GLN A 562 5.85 -15.38 -25.70
CA GLN A 562 5.05 -14.19 -26.06
C GLN A 562 4.01 -14.43 -27.18
N ASP A 563 4.19 -15.47 -28.00
CA ASP A 563 3.35 -15.85 -29.13
C ASP A 563 2.62 -17.20 -28.95
N TRP A 564 2.55 -17.71 -27.71
CA TRP A 564 1.82 -18.93 -27.38
C TRP A 564 0.31 -18.84 -27.70
N THR A 565 -0.25 -19.99 -28.02
CA THR A 565 -1.63 -20.17 -28.49
C THR A 565 -2.58 -20.44 -27.33
N ILE A 566 -3.86 -20.18 -27.54
CA ILE A 566 -4.89 -20.50 -26.54
C ILE A 566 -4.93 -22.00 -26.17
N SER A 567 -4.57 -22.89 -27.10
CA SER A 567 -4.44 -24.32 -26.81
C SER A 567 -3.26 -24.63 -25.88
N GLU A 568 -2.09 -24.03 -26.11
CA GLU A 568 -0.93 -24.16 -25.21
C GLU A 568 -1.26 -23.62 -23.80
N PHE A 569 -1.99 -22.50 -23.71
CA PHE A 569 -2.47 -21.95 -22.45
C PHE A 569 -3.40 -22.92 -21.71
N ALA A 570 -4.44 -23.44 -22.38
CA ALA A 570 -5.37 -24.38 -21.76
C ALA A 570 -4.69 -25.69 -21.33
N ASP A 571 -3.75 -26.20 -22.13
CA ASP A 571 -2.94 -27.38 -21.79
C ASP A 571 -2.03 -27.11 -20.58
N ALA A 572 -1.48 -25.90 -20.44
CA ALA A 572 -0.71 -25.50 -19.27
C ALA A 572 -1.58 -25.48 -18.01
N LEU A 573 -2.78 -24.88 -18.06
CA LEU A 573 -3.68 -24.85 -16.90
C LEU A 573 -4.06 -26.27 -16.42
N ASN A 574 -4.38 -27.17 -17.35
CA ASN A 574 -4.73 -28.56 -17.04
C ASN A 574 -3.56 -29.35 -16.42
N GLN A 575 -2.32 -29.04 -16.81
CA GLN A 575 -1.14 -29.67 -16.23
C GLN A 575 -0.83 -29.07 -14.87
N LEU A 576 -0.85 -27.74 -14.73
CA LEU A 576 -0.65 -27.04 -13.45
C LEU A 576 -1.65 -27.52 -12.39
N ALA A 577 -2.91 -27.76 -12.76
CA ALA A 577 -3.93 -28.30 -11.85
C ALA A 577 -3.59 -29.70 -11.27
N GLN A 578 -2.66 -30.45 -11.90
CA GLN A 578 -2.21 -31.76 -11.42
C GLN A 578 -1.01 -31.66 -10.47
N HIS A 579 -0.38 -30.49 -10.37
CA HIS A 579 0.72 -30.22 -9.47
C HIS A 579 0.17 -29.50 -8.23
N THR A 580 0.01 -30.26 -7.15
CA THR A 580 -0.42 -29.71 -5.85
C THR A 580 0.75 -28.98 -5.20
N ASP A 581 0.66 -27.66 -5.15
CA ASP A 581 1.54 -26.79 -4.37
C ASP A 581 0.70 -26.02 -3.32
N THR A 582 1.29 -25.72 -2.17
CA THR A 582 0.65 -24.98 -1.07
C THR A 582 0.56 -23.47 -1.33
N ASP A 583 1.36 -22.96 -2.26
CA ASP A 583 1.58 -21.52 -2.42
C ASP A 583 0.66 -20.89 -3.48
N TYR A 584 0.11 -21.69 -4.40
CA TYR A 584 -0.80 -21.22 -5.47
C TYR A 584 -2.10 -22.03 -5.49
N VAL A 585 -3.22 -21.35 -5.30
CA VAL A 585 -4.55 -21.95 -5.09
C VAL A 585 -5.31 -22.25 -6.39
N THR A 586 -4.82 -21.75 -7.52
CA THR A 586 -5.43 -21.94 -8.84
C THR A 586 -4.36 -21.97 -9.93
N PRO A 587 -4.57 -22.68 -11.06
CA PRO A 587 -3.69 -22.55 -12.22
C PRO A 587 -3.64 -21.14 -12.80
N PHE A 588 -4.77 -20.44 -12.89
CA PHE A 588 -4.85 -19.07 -13.38
C PHE A 588 -5.71 -18.18 -12.48
N ALA A 589 -5.18 -17.02 -12.09
CA ALA A 589 -5.90 -15.99 -11.35
C ALA A 589 -6.04 -14.71 -12.20
N PRO A 590 -7.24 -14.40 -12.73
CA PRO A 590 -7.50 -13.12 -13.39
C PRO A 590 -7.57 -11.97 -12.36
N ARG A 591 -7.48 -10.71 -12.81
CA ARG A 591 -7.60 -9.56 -11.92
C ARG A 591 -9.01 -9.43 -11.39
N THR A 592 -9.14 -9.04 -10.12
CA THR A 592 -10.43 -8.89 -9.45
C THR A 592 -11.09 -7.58 -9.90
N SER A 593 -12.42 -7.58 -10.06
CA SER A 593 -13.23 -6.46 -10.61
C SER A 593 -12.98 -6.07 -12.08
N GLU A 594 -12.13 -6.81 -12.80
CA GLU A 594 -11.84 -6.57 -14.22
C GLU A 594 -12.48 -7.60 -15.14
N ASP A 595 -13.18 -7.16 -16.19
CA ASP A 595 -13.63 -8.08 -17.25
C ASP A 595 -12.75 -8.04 -18.52
N THR A 596 -11.74 -7.16 -18.55
CA THR A 596 -10.76 -7.06 -19.64
C THR A 596 -10.03 -8.40 -19.85
N ASP A 597 -9.62 -9.05 -18.76
CA ASP A 597 -8.93 -10.35 -18.81
C ASP A 597 -9.81 -11.43 -19.45
N TRP A 598 -11.10 -11.44 -19.12
CA TRP A 598 -12.09 -12.35 -19.70
C TRP A 598 -12.30 -12.08 -21.20
N LEU A 599 -12.38 -10.80 -21.60
CA LEU A 599 -12.50 -10.41 -23.01
C LEU A 599 -11.25 -10.77 -23.82
N LEU A 600 -10.05 -10.61 -23.26
CA LEU A 600 -8.79 -11.02 -23.88
C LEU A 600 -8.75 -12.54 -24.13
N MET A 601 -9.21 -13.33 -23.16
CA MET A 601 -9.31 -14.78 -23.31
C MET A 601 -10.37 -15.20 -24.34
N MET A 602 -11.54 -14.56 -24.34
CA MET A 602 -12.60 -14.82 -25.34
C MET A 602 -12.12 -14.47 -26.76
N ALA A 603 -11.39 -13.37 -26.90
CA ALA A 603 -10.74 -13.00 -28.15
C ALA A 603 -9.74 -14.05 -28.61
N ALA A 604 -9.00 -14.69 -27.68
CA ALA A 604 -8.06 -15.76 -28.00
C ALA A 604 -8.76 -17.01 -28.54
N TYR A 605 -10.01 -17.27 -28.12
CA TYR A 605 -10.91 -18.28 -28.70
C TYR A 605 -11.66 -17.83 -29.96
N GLY A 606 -11.43 -16.60 -30.44
CA GLY A 606 -12.04 -16.06 -31.67
C GLY A 606 -13.35 -15.30 -31.46
N GLY A 607 -13.77 -15.07 -30.22
CA GLY A 607 -14.98 -14.30 -29.90
C GLY A 607 -14.69 -12.82 -29.59
N THR A 608 -15.56 -11.93 -30.06
CA THR A 608 -15.56 -10.50 -29.72
C THR A 608 -16.97 -10.10 -29.27
N PRO A 609 -17.40 -10.47 -28.04
CA PRO A 609 -18.74 -10.15 -27.55
C PRO A 609 -18.97 -8.63 -27.44
N ILE A 610 -17.90 -7.88 -27.19
CA ILE A 610 -17.80 -6.44 -27.37
C ILE A 610 -16.63 -6.21 -28.35
N ASP A 611 -16.89 -5.48 -29.43
CA ASP A 611 -15.95 -5.21 -30.51
C ASP A 611 -15.57 -3.73 -30.55
N TYR A 612 -14.31 -3.45 -30.19
CA TYR A 612 -13.72 -2.12 -30.09
C TYR A 612 -13.05 -1.64 -31.38
N ARG A 613 -13.21 -2.36 -32.51
CA ARG A 613 -12.69 -1.90 -33.81
C ARG A 613 -13.48 -0.73 -34.39
N SER A 614 -14.64 -0.42 -33.82
CA SER A 614 -15.45 0.76 -34.12
C SER A 614 -15.57 1.68 -32.92
N ASP A 615 -15.77 2.97 -33.18
CA ASP A 615 -16.12 3.97 -32.18
C ASP A 615 -17.48 4.61 -32.55
N PRO A 616 -18.55 4.42 -31.74
CA PRO A 616 -18.59 3.62 -30.51
C PRO A 616 -18.42 2.10 -30.77
N PRO A 617 -18.06 1.31 -29.75
CA PRO A 617 -17.96 -0.14 -29.86
C PRO A 617 -19.32 -0.79 -30.16
N THR A 618 -19.29 -1.98 -30.74
CA THR A 618 -20.50 -2.79 -31.00
C THR A 618 -20.50 -4.05 -30.15
N TRP A 619 -21.67 -4.61 -29.84
CA TRP A 619 -21.77 -5.84 -29.03
C TRP A 619 -22.76 -6.83 -29.64
N ASN A 620 -22.43 -8.11 -29.54
CA ASN A 620 -23.30 -9.21 -29.95
C ASN A 620 -23.03 -10.47 -29.12
N PHE A 621 -23.66 -10.58 -27.96
CA PHE A 621 -23.46 -11.69 -27.03
C PHE A 621 -24.03 -13.01 -27.56
N THR A 622 -24.95 -12.95 -28.53
CA THR A 622 -25.67 -14.12 -29.06
C THR A 622 -25.11 -14.66 -30.37
N ASP A 623 -24.06 -14.03 -30.93
CA ASP A 623 -23.38 -14.58 -32.10
C ASP A 623 -22.82 -15.97 -31.78
N PRO A 624 -23.01 -16.99 -32.64
CA PRO A 624 -22.51 -18.33 -32.35
C PRO A 624 -21.02 -18.41 -32.02
N ALA A 625 -20.17 -17.57 -32.62
CA ALA A 625 -18.74 -17.53 -32.30
C ALA A 625 -18.49 -16.94 -30.91
N ASN A 626 -19.25 -15.92 -30.52
CA ASN A 626 -19.14 -15.30 -29.20
C ASN A 626 -19.65 -16.22 -28.09
N VAL A 627 -20.78 -16.89 -28.31
CA VAL A 627 -21.32 -17.90 -27.38
C VAL A 627 -20.32 -19.04 -27.18
N ASP A 628 -19.68 -19.52 -28.25
CA ASP A 628 -18.69 -20.60 -28.19
C ASP A 628 -17.42 -20.17 -27.44
N ALA A 629 -16.90 -18.97 -27.71
CA ALA A 629 -15.73 -18.43 -27.01
C ALA A 629 -16.02 -18.18 -25.52
N ILE A 630 -17.17 -17.58 -25.18
CA ILE A 630 -17.59 -17.37 -23.79
C ILE A 630 -17.68 -18.72 -23.07
N ARG A 631 -18.33 -19.72 -23.68
CA ARG A 631 -18.46 -21.06 -23.07
C ARG A 631 -17.09 -21.68 -22.80
N GLN A 632 -16.17 -21.65 -23.76
CA GLN A 632 -14.85 -22.23 -23.60
C GLN A 632 -14.07 -21.61 -22.43
N VAL A 633 -14.14 -20.29 -22.26
CA VAL A 633 -13.47 -19.59 -21.15
C VAL A 633 -14.16 -19.91 -19.81
N LEU A 634 -15.49 -19.80 -19.75
CA LEU A 634 -16.22 -20.05 -18.50
C LEU A 634 -16.20 -21.51 -18.06
N ASP A 635 -16.07 -22.46 -19.00
CA ASP A 635 -15.92 -23.88 -18.65
C ASP A 635 -14.56 -24.17 -17.99
N LEU A 636 -13.50 -23.40 -18.29
CA LEU A 636 -12.23 -23.48 -17.56
C LEU A 636 -12.41 -23.03 -16.09
N ALA A 637 -13.18 -21.96 -15.87
CA ALA A 637 -13.56 -21.51 -14.54
C ALA A 637 -14.39 -22.56 -13.78
N ARG A 638 -15.40 -23.14 -14.42
CA ARG A 638 -16.21 -24.23 -13.83
C ARG A 638 -15.39 -25.48 -13.52
N ALA A 639 -14.32 -25.73 -14.27
CA ALA A 639 -13.37 -26.82 -14.01
C ALA A 639 -12.38 -26.51 -12.87
N GLY A 640 -12.43 -25.31 -12.27
CA GLY A 640 -11.50 -24.88 -11.24
C GLY A 640 -10.10 -24.54 -11.76
N LEU A 641 -9.94 -24.33 -13.07
CA LEU A 641 -8.66 -23.97 -13.69
C LEU A 641 -8.40 -22.46 -13.69
N ILE A 642 -9.46 -21.67 -13.53
CA ILE A 642 -9.43 -20.21 -13.43
C ILE A 642 -10.15 -19.83 -12.14
N ASP A 643 -9.53 -18.98 -11.30
CA ASP A 643 -10.24 -18.43 -10.15
C ASP A 643 -11.38 -17.53 -10.64
N TYR A 644 -12.60 -17.89 -10.27
CA TYR A 644 -13.80 -17.14 -10.63
C TYR A 644 -14.39 -16.49 -9.39
N GLN A 645 -14.40 -15.16 -9.40
CA GLN A 645 -15.13 -14.35 -8.43
C GLN A 645 -16.37 -13.77 -9.10
N LYS A 646 -17.42 -13.46 -8.32
CA LYS A 646 -18.62 -12.83 -8.86
C LYS A 646 -18.24 -11.51 -9.55
N LEU A 647 -18.51 -11.39 -10.85
CA LEU A 647 -18.05 -10.28 -11.70
C LEU A 647 -19.12 -9.18 -11.86
N GLY A 648 -20.39 -9.56 -11.91
CA GLY A 648 -21.55 -8.68 -12.11
C GLY A 648 -22.03 -8.02 -10.83
N THR A 649 -21.11 -7.43 -10.07
CA THR A 649 -21.33 -6.79 -8.75
C THR A 649 -20.79 -5.36 -8.74
N PHE A 650 -21.35 -4.50 -7.88
CA PHE A 650 -20.87 -3.14 -7.63
C PHE A 650 -20.04 -3.03 -6.35
N GLN A 651 -19.88 -4.14 -5.62
CA GLN A 651 -19.01 -4.20 -4.45
C GLN A 651 -17.56 -4.37 -4.88
N PHE A 652 -16.64 -3.73 -4.15
CA PHE A 652 -15.21 -3.94 -4.34
C PHE A 652 -14.89 -5.41 -4.08
N SER A 653 -14.15 -6.03 -5.01
CA SER A 653 -13.66 -7.40 -4.86
C SER A 653 -12.31 -7.37 -4.15
N GLY A 654 -12.13 -8.22 -3.15
CA GLY A 654 -10.89 -8.26 -2.38
C GLY A 654 -9.65 -8.69 -3.13
N MET A 655 -8.60 -8.88 -2.33
CA MET A 655 -7.27 -9.24 -2.83
C MET A 655 -7.34 -10.46 -3.74
N GLN A 656 -6.75 -10.33 -4.94
CA GLN A 656 -6.62 -11.37 -5.94
C GLN A 656 -5.94 -12.61 -5.32
N LYS A 657 -6.48 -13.80 -5.60
CA LYS A 657 -5.84 -15.05 -5.18
C LYS A 657 -4.53 -15.25 -5.93
N GLN A 658 -3.56 -15.90 -5.28
CA GLN A 658 -2.32 -16.30 -5.92
C GLN A 658 -2.55 -17.49 -6.86
N GLY A 659 -2.10 -17.36 -8.10
CA GLY A 659 -2.17 -18.41 -9.11
C GLY A 659 -0.81 -18.68 -9.76
N ALA A 660 -0.62 -19.87 -10.33
CA ALA A 660 0.63 -20.19 -11.04
C ALA A 660 0.83 -19.29 -12.27
N LEU A 661 -0.28 -18.85 -12.88
CA LEU A 661 -0.39 -17.72 -13.79
C LEU A 661 -1.30 -16.66 -13.16
N MET A 662 -0.91 -15.40 -13.24
CA MET A 662 -1.70 -14.27 -12.74
C MET A 662 -1.84 -13.19 -13.80
N ALA A 663 -3.03 -12.65 -13.98
CA ALA A 663 -3.20 -11.45 -14.77
C ALA A 663 -2.68 -10.24 -13.99
N VAL A 664 -1.95 -9.36 -14.68
CA VAL A 664 -1.38 -8.12 -14.12
C VAL A 664 -1.59 -6.95 -15.07
N GLY A 665 -1.78 -5.76 -14.49
CA GLY A 665 -1.90 -4.50 -15.23
C GLY A 665 -0.64 -3.66 -15.07
N LEU A 666 0.11 -3.46 -16.15
CA LEU A 666 1.37 -2.72 -16.14
C LEU A 666 1.14 -1.23 -16.40
N GLY A 667 0.48 -0.54 -15.47
CA GLY A 667 0.09 0.88 -15.59
C GLY A 667 0.30 1.73 -14.34
N GLY A 668 1.13 1.28 -13.38
CA GLY A 668 1.48 2.05 -12.19
C GLY A 668 0.40 2.14 -11.09
N TYR A 669 -0.71 1.39 -11.20
CA TYR A 669 -1.73 1.26 -10.14
C TYR A 669 -1.64 -0.05 -9.35
N ASP A 670 -0.82 -1.00 -9.81
CA ASP A 670 -0.81 -2.34 -9.23
C ASP A 670 -0.08 -2.33 -7.88
N SER A 671 -0.76 -2.78 -6.83
CA SER A 671 -0.24 -2.76 -5.45
C SER A 671 0.65 -3.96 -5.12
N PHE A 672 0.71 -4.93 -6.04
CA PHE A 672 1.60 -6.08 -5.95
C PHE A 672 2.94 -5.68 -6.57
N GLY A 673 3.91 -5.33 -5.71
CA GLY A 673 5.24 -4.90 -6.13
C GLY A 673 5.95 -5.85 -7.11
N ALA A 674 7.10 -5.41 -7.62
CA ALA A 674 7.98 -6.25 -8.41
C ALA A 674 8.31 -7.55 -7.66
N ASP A 675 7.96 -8.68 -8.29
CA ASP A 675 8.37 -10.00 -7.86
C ASP A 675 9.59 -10.41 -8.70
N PRO A 676 10.80 -10.40 -8.13
CA PRO A 676 12.02 -10.63 -8.89
C PRO A 676 12.13 -12.08 -9.40
N GLU A 677 11.34 -13.01 -8.88
CA GLU A 677 11.31 -14.41 -9.30
C GLU A 677 10.27 -14.68 -10.38
N ALA A 678 9.36 -13.73 -10.61
CA ALA A 678 8.33 -13.84 -11.62
C ALA A 678 8.78 -13.32 -13.00
N ALA A 679 8.22 -13.93 -14.05
CA ALA A 679 8.39 -13.52 -15.43
C ALA A 679 7.06 -13.07 -16.03
N LEU A 680 7.13 -12.18 -17.02
CA LEU A 680 5.98 -11.67 -17.76
C LEU A 680 5.85 -12.31 -19.15
N VAL A 681 4.62 -12.62 -19.53
CA VAL A 681 4.24 -13.12 -20.85
C VAL A 681 2.93 -12.48 -21.30
N ASN A 682 2.75 -12.33 -22.61
CA ASN A 682 1.50 -11.82 -23.17
C ASN A 682 0.35 -12.83 -22.99
N TYR A 683 -0.88 -12.34 -23.12
CA TYR A 683 -2.05 -13.19 -23.27
C TYR A 683 -1.92 -14.11 -24.50
N PRO A 684 -2.50 -15.32 -24.47
CA PRO A 684 -2.47 -16.23 -25.61
C PRO A 684 -3.13 -15.60 -26.83
N ARG A 685 -2.54 -15.82 -28.01
CA ARG A 685 -3.12 -15.34 -29.26
C ARG A 685 -4.22 -16.25 -29.80
N SER A 686 -5.07 -15.67 -30.65
CA SER A 686 -5.97 -16.43 -31.53
C SER A 686 -5.20 -17.13 -32.65
N SER A 687 -5.85 -18.13 -33.27
CA SER A 687 -5.36 -18.72 -34.52
C SER A 687 -5.35 -17.73 -35.68
N ASP A 688 -6.23 -16.72 -35.66
CA ASP A 688 -6.51 -15.86 -36.81
C ASP A 688 -5.94 -14.44 -36.67
N TYR A 689 -5.75 -13.94 -35.45
CA TYR A 689 -5.26 -12.59 -35.19
C TYR A 689 -4.52 -12.48 -33.86
N ARG A 690 -3.73 -11.40 -33.73
CA ARG A 690 -3.06 -11.02 -32.48
C ARG A 690 -4.01 -10.20 -31.63
N ILE A 691 -3.84 -10.26 -30.32
CA ILE A 691 -4.70 -9.59 -29.35
C ILE A 691 -3.80 -8.85 -28.39
N LEU A 692 -4.08 -7.57 -28.19
CA LEU A 692 -3.34 -6.75 -27.24
C LEU A 692 -4.32 -5.96 -26.37
N SER A 693 -3.95 -5.72 -25.12
CA SER A 693 -4.58 -4.71 -24.28
C SER A 693 -3.58 -3.58 -24.04
N LEU A 694 -3.76 -2.48 -24.78
CA LEU A 694 -2.94 -1.27 -24.66
C LEU A 694 -3.86 -0.16 -24.19
N GLY A 695 -3.59 0.27 -22.98
CA GLY A 695 -4.38 1.21 -22.22
C GLY A 695 -4.07 2.66 -22.46
N GLY A 696 -4.33 3.43 -21.39
CA GLY A 696 -4.00 4.84 -21.31
C GLY A 696 -2.50 5.06 -21.42
N VAL A 697 -2.17 6.27 -21.87
CA VAL A 697 -0.80 6.78 -21.91
C VAL A 697 -0.62 7.63 -20.68
N GLY A 698 0.35 7.27 -19.83
CA GLY A 698 0.79 8.15 -18.77
C GLY A 698 1.63 9.27 -19.37
N GLY A 699 1.30 10.51 -19.03
CA GLY A 699 1.84 11.70 -19.66
C GLY A 699 2.42 12.69 -18.66
N GLY A 700 3.46 13.40 -19.08
CA GLY A 700 3.97 14.60 -18.44
C GLY A 700 3.18 15.83 -18.91
N TYR A 701 2.54 16.54 -17.99
CA TYR A 701 1.73 17.74 -18.25
C TYR A 701 2.38 18.97 -17.62
N ILE A 702 2.17 20.12 -18.22
CA ILE A 702 2.64 21.42 -17.72
C ILE A 702 1.44 22.30 -17.44
N LYS A 703 1.34 22.84 -16.24
CA LYS A 703 0.24 23.74 -15.85
C LYS A 703 0.21 24.97 -16.75
N ILE A 704 -0.98 25.43 -17.15
CA ILE A 704 -1.09 26.53 -18.12
C ILE A 704 -0.54 27.88 -17.60
N ASP A 705 -0.56 28.10 -16.28
CA ASP A 705 -0.21 29.36 -15.62
C ASP A 705 1.11 29.32 -14.83
N THR A 706 1.91 28.25 -14.95
CA THR A 706 3.26 28.19 -14.34
C THR A 706 4.17 29.29 -14.91
N GLU A 707 5.00 29.86 -14.04
CA GLU A 707 6.05 30.80 -14.41
C GLU A 707 7.29 30.11 -15.01
N HIS A 708 7.40 28.78 -14.91
CA HIS A 708 8.59 28.00 -15.26
C HIS A 708 8.37 26.87 -16.31
N PRO A 709 7.62 27.09 -17.40
CA PRO A 709 7.23 26.00 -18.26
C PRO A 709 8.41 25.37 -19.05
N GLU A 710 9.47 26.12 -19.32
CA GLU A 710 10.69 25.58 -19.91
C GLU A 710 11.45 24.66 -18.93
N ALA A 711 11.44 24.96 -17.62
CA ALA A 711 12.03 24.11 -16.59
C ALA A 711 11.21 22.82 -16.43
N CYS A 712 9.89 22.93 -16.38
CA CYS A 712 8.97 21.79 -16.40
C CYS A 712 9.24 20.85 -17.57
N TYR A 713 9.37 21.39 -18.79
CA TYR A 713 9.63 20.59 -19.99
C TYR A 713 10.96 19.84 -19.91
N ARG A 714 12.04 20.51 -19.50
CA ARG A 714 13.36 19.87 -19.34
C ARG A 714 13.33 18.76 -18.30
N TRP A 715 12.63 18.97 -17.19
CA TRP A 715 12.46 17.95 -16.16
C TRP A 715 11.65 16.75 -16.68
N ILE A 716 10.49 16.98 -17.32
CA ILE A 716 9.68 15.91 -17.93
C ILE A 716 10.48 15.12 -18.97
N SER A 717 11.25 15.80 -19.82
CA SER A 717 12.12 15.14 -20.80
C SER A 717 13.21 14.31 -20.12
N THR A 718 13.78 14.81 -19.02
CA THR A 718 14.76 14.07 -18.21
C THR A 718 14.12 12.80 -17.64
N VAL A 719 12.90 12.90 -17.09
CA VAL A 719 12.14 11.74 -16.61
C VAL A 719 11.89 10.72 -17.74
N ALA A 720 11.66 11.17 -18.98
CA ALA A 720 11.49 10.29 -20.15
C ALA A 720 12.75 9.50 -20.52
N ASP A 721 13.94 10.00 -20.16
CA ASP A 721 15.23 9.34 -20.39
C ASP A 721 15.64 8.40 -19.24
N HIS A 722 14.86 8.38 -18.15
CA HIS A 722 15.11 7.57 -16.96
C HIS A 722 13.98 6.56 -16.71
N PRO A 723 13.86 5.50 -17.55
CA PRO A 723 12.79 4.52 -17.41
C PRO A 723 12.85 3.74 -16.10
N GLU A 724 14.00 3.72 -15.41
CA GLU A 724 14.14 3.12 -14.08
C GLU A 724 13.32 3.84 -12.99
N LEU A 725 12.86 5.07 -13.24
CA LEU A 725 12.00 5.80 -12.31
C LEU A 725 10.60 5.19 -12.17
N PHE A 726 10.18 4.40 -13.16
CA PHE A 726 8.89 3.74 -13.16
C PHE A 726 9.06 2.23 -13.01
N ASP A 727 8.20 1.63 -12.20
CA ASP A 727 8.09 0.17 -12.06
C ASP A 727 6.75 -0.31 -12.65
N ASN A 728 6.72 -1.57 -13.09
CA ASN A 728 5.54 -2.25 -13.63
C ASN A 728 4.76 -1.39 -14.65
N THR A 729 5.47 -0.76 -15.59
CA THR A 729 4.84 -0.01 -16.69
C THR A 729 5.74 0.04 -17.91
N MET A 730 5.11 -0.01 -19.08
CA MET A 730 5.81 0.03 -20.36
C MET A 730 6.24 1.46 -20.67
N PRO A 731 7.52 1.73 -20.96
CA PRO A 731 7.94 3.05 -21.45
C PRO A 731 7.23 3.41 -22.76
N ALA A 732 6.82 4.67 -22.93
CA ALA A 732 6.17 5.12 -24.16
C ALA A 732 7.14 5.29 -25.35
N ARG A 733 8.44 5.40 -25.05
CA ARG A 733 9.51 5.52 -26.04
C ARG A 733 10.14 4.16 -26.37
N LEU A 734 10.35 3.90 -27.65
CA LEU A 734 11.00 2.70 -28.18
C LEU A 734 12.44 2.60 -27.68
N SER A 735 13.19 3.72 -27.69
CA SER A 735 14.56 3.73 -27.15
C SER A 735 14.61 3.39 -25.66
N ALA A 736 13.62 3.82 -24.88
CA ALA A 736 13.53 3.55 -23.45
C ALA A 736 13.12 2.09 -23.15
N ILE A 737 12.32 1.46 -24.02
CA ILE A 737 12.05 0.01 -23.94
C ILE A 737 13.35 -0.79 -24.09
N ASP A 738 14.21 -0.40 -25.03
CA ASP A 738 15.47 -1.08 -25.33
C ASP A 738 16.64 -0.66 -24.42
N ASP A 739 16.42 0.26 -23.47
CA ASP A 739 17.46 0.73 -22.56
C ASP A 739 17.81 -0.36 -21.52
N PRO A 740 19.12 -0.65 -21.28
CA PRO A 740 19.54 -1.57 -20.23
C PRO A 740 19.00 -1.22 -18.83
N ALA A 741 18.70 0.05 -18.54
CA ALA A 741 18.08 0.49 -17.31
C ALA A 741 16.67 -0.11 -17.13
N THR A 742 15.89 -0.26 -18.21
CA THR A 742 14.57 -0.91 -18.16
C THR A 742 14.69 -2.39 -17.83
N ALA A 743 15.65 -3.09 -18.44
CA ALA A 743 15.92 -4.50 -18.10
C ALA A 743 16.42 -4.66 -16.65
N ALA A 744 17.22 -3.71 -16.15
CA ALA A 744 17.70 -3.71 -14.78
C ALA A 744 16.59 -3.42 -13.76
N ALA A 745 15.66 -2.52 -14.09
CA ALA A 745 14.56 -2.12 -13.21
C ALA A 745 13.39 -3.11 -13.22
N GLN A 746 13.00 -3.60 -14.41
CA GLN A 746 11.75 -4.35 -14.61
C GLN A 746 11.97 -5.79 -15.11
N GLY A 747 13.20 -6.17 -15.45
CA GLY A 747 13.57 -7.52 -15.89
C GLY A 747 13.48 -7.76 -17.39
N GLU A 748 14.23 -8.76 -17.86
CA GLU A 748 14.33 -9.14 -19.27
C GLU A 748 12.99 -9.59 -19.88
N SER A 749 12.13 -10.24 -19.07
CA SER A 749 10.81 -10.68 -19.53
C SER A 749 9.86 -9.51 -19.80
N ALA A 750 9.97 -8.41 -19.03
CA ALA A 750 9.23 -7.17 -19.25
C ALA A 750 9.65 -6.53 -20.57
N VAL A 751 10.96 -6.39 -20.83
CA VAL A 751 11.47 -5.85 -22.10
C VAL A 751 10.99 -6.66 -23.29
N ALA A 752 11.04 -8.00 -23.22
CA ALA A 752 10.53 -8.87 -24.28
C ALA A 752 9.03 -8.71 -24.53
N LEU A 753 8.25 -8.50 -23.46
CA LEU A 753 6.82 -8.19 -23.54
C LEU A 753 6.60 -6.83 -24.21
N TYR A 754 7.31 -5.78 -23.79
CA TYR A 754 7.18 -4.42 -24.33
C TYR A 754 7.53 -4.34 -25.82
N GLN A 755 8.59 -5.02 -26.24
CA GLN A 755 8.94 -5.16 -27.66
C GLN A 755 7.83 -5.85 -28.45
N THR A 756 7.23 -6.90 -27.87
CA THR A 756 6.08 -7.60 -28.49
C THR A 756 4.88 -6.65 -28.64
N TYR A 757 4.59 -5.85 -27.61
CA TYR A 757 3.51 -4.86 -27.65
C TYR A 757 3.75 -3.75 -28.68
N ALA A 758 4.98 -3.22 -28.77
CA ALA A 758 5.34 -2.20 -29.76
C ALA A 758 5.19 -2.71 -31.21
N ASP A 759 5.58 -3.96 -31.47
CA ASP A 759 5.37 -4.63 -32.75
C ASP A 759 3.88 -4.83 -33.04
N MET A 760 3.10 -5.25 -32.04
CA MET A 760 1.65 -5.45 -32.16
C MET A 760 0.87 -4.17 -32.43
N ALA A 761 1.26 -3.06 -31.78
CA ALA A 761 0.67 -1.74 -31.97
C ALA A 761 0.86 -1.22 -33.40
N SER A 762 1.91 -1.68 -34.10
CA SER A 762 2.19 -1.35 -35.49
C SER A 762 1.37 -2.18 -36.51
N ASP A 763 0.74 -3.27 -36.07
CA ASP A 763 0.03 -4.21 -36.95
C ASP A 763 -1.49 -3.89 -37.00
N PRO A 764 -2.04 -3.50 -38.16
CA PRO A 764 -3.46 -3.17 -38.30
C PRO A 764 -4.40 -4.39 -38.20
N GLN A 765 -3.87 -5.61 -38.15
CA GLN A 765 -4.65 -6.83 -37.91
C GLN A 765 -4.75 -7.19 -36.42
N THR A 766 -4.06 -6.47 -35.54
CA THR A 766 -4.16 -6.70 -34.10
C THR A 766 -5.50 -6.19 -33.57
N LEU A 767 -6.21 -7.05 -32.84
CA LEU A 767 -7.38 -6.65 -32.08
C LEU A 767 -6.91 -5.95 -30.79
N ARG A 768 -7.21 -4.65 -30.68
CA ARG A 768 -6.99 -3.87 -29.46
C ARG A 768 -8.23 -3.91 -28.58
N ILE A 769 -8.08 -4.39 -27.35
CA ILE A 769 -9.09 -4.31 -26.31
C ILE A 769 -8.63 -3.21 -25.33
N PRO A 770 -9.43 -2.18 -25.03
CA PRO A 770 -9.05 -1.20 -24.03
C PRO A 770 -9.05 -1.84 -22.64
N PRO A 771 -8.19 -1.39 -21.72
CA PRO A 771 -8.35 -1.72 -20.32
C PRO A 771 -9.67 -1.12 -19.82
N GLN A 772 -10.18 -1.71 -18.75
CA GLN A 772 -11.28 -1.15 -17.99
C GLN A 772 -11.11 0.34 -17.69
N PHE A 773 -12.22 1.06 -17.69
CA PHE A 773 -12.32 2.52 -17.63
C PHE A 773 -11.85 3.29 -18.89
N GLY A 774 -11.31 2.61 -19.91
CA GLY A 774 -10.98 3.21 -21.22
C GLY A 774 -12.16 3.40 -22.18
N GLY A 775 -13.40 3.11 -21.73
CA GLY A 775 -14.63 3.19 -22.53
C GLY A 775 -15.59 4.26 -22.04
N SER A 776 -16.56 4.63 -22.87
CA SER A 776 -17.63 5.57 -22.48
C SER A 776 -18.48 5.03 -21.32
N PHE A 777 -19.06 5.91 -20.51
CA PHE A 777 -19.98 5.56 -19.41
C PHE A 777 -21.13 4.63 -19.86
N GLY A 778 -21.58 4.76 -21.12
CA GLY A 778 -22.56 3.86 -21.71
C GLY A 778 -22.08 2.42 -21.89
N THR A 779 -20.78 2.21 -22.17
CA THR A 779 -20.22 0.85 -22.36
C THR A 779 -20.10 0.11 -21.03
N TYR A 780 -19.86 0.81 -19.92
CA TYR A 780 -19.75 0.22 -18.57
C TYR A 780 -20.93 -0.69 -18.22
N PHE A 781 -22.17 -0.29 -18.48
CA PHE A 781 -23.34 -1.12 -18.18
C PHE A 781 -23.49 -2.31 -19.14
N ILE A 782 -22.96 -2.21 -20.37
CA ILE A 782 -22.92 -3.32 -21.32
C ILE A 782 -22.02 -4.45 -20.79
N HIS A 783 -20.87 -4.10 -20.21
CA HIS A 783 -20.03 -5.06 -19.49
C HIS A 783 -20.77 -5.70 -18.31
N GLN A 784 -21.49 -4.90 -17.51
CA GLN A 784 -22.25 -5.43 -16.36
C GLN A 784 -23.35 -6.43 -16.76
N PHE A 785 -24.07 -6.19 -17.87
CA PHE A 785 -25.04 -7.16 -18.36
C PHE A 785 -24.37 -8.47 -18.80
N LEU A 786 -23.21 -8.37 -19.43
CA LEU A 786 -22.43 -9.52 -19.88
C LEU A 786 -21.88 -10.34 -18.69
N THR A 787 -21.25 -9.69 -17.72
CA THR A 787 -20.66 -10.36 -16.54
C THR A 787 -21.71 -10.99 -15.64
N ARG A 788 -22.92 -10.41 -15.54
CA ARG A 788 -24.05 -11.05 -14.84
C ARG A 788 -24.52 -12.34 -15.52
N ALA A 789 -24.42 -12.42 -16.85
CA ALA A 789 -24.67 -13.68 -17.55
C ALA A 789 -23.58 -14.72 -17.26
N PHE A 790 -22.33 -14.30 -17.08
CA PHE A 790 -21.25 -15.18 -16.65
C PHE A 790 -21.49 -15.71 -15.25
N ASP A 791 -21.88 -14.84 -14.30
CA ASP A 791 -22.19 -15.22 -12.93
C ASP A 791 -23.35 -16.22 -12.87
N ALA A 792 -24.39 -16.00 -13.66
CA ALA A 792 -25.51 -16.94 -13.76
C ALA A 792 -25.05 -18.32 -14.25
N TYR A 793 -24.15 -18.38 -15.25
CA TYR A 793 -23.64 -19.63 -15.78
C TYR A 793 -22.70 -20.35 -14.81
N VAL A 794 -21.72 -19.64 -14.25
CA VAL A 794 -20.64 -20.23 -13.44
C VAL A 794 -21.09 -20.50 -12.00
N LEU A 795 -21.81 -19.56 -11.37
CA LEU A 795 -22.17 -19.64 -9.95
C LEU A 795 -23.56 -20.25 -9.70
N GLN A 796 -24.46 -20.21 -10.70
CA GLN A 796 -25.87 -20.62 -10.53
C GLN A 796 -26.30 -21.76 -11.45
N ASP A 797 -25.38 -22.35 -12.21
CA ASP A 797 -25.65 -23.43 -13.18
C ASP A 797 -26.76 -23.09 -14.20
N ALA A 798 -26.91 -21.81 -14.56
CA ALA A 798 -27.92 -21.36 -15.53
C ALA A 798 -27.57 -21.81 -16.97
N ASP A 799 -28.56 -21.74 -17.87
CA ASP A 799 -28.35 -21.95 -19.30
C ASP A 799 -27.64 -20.73 -19.92
N LEU A 800 -26.44 -20.93 -20.46
CA LEU A 800 -25.59 -19.84 -20.95
C LEU A 800 -26.26 -19.08 -22.09
N GLU A 801 -26.81 -19.79 -23.09
CA GLU A 801 -27.49 -19.18 -24.23
C GLU A 801 -28.66 -18.30 -23.80
N GLN A 802 -29.47 -18.76 -22.86
CA GLN A 802 -30.59 -17.99 -22.33
C GLN A 802 -30.11 -16.77 -21.53
N ALA A 803 -29.04 -16.91 -20.74
CA ALA A 803 -28.44 -15.81 -19.98
C ALA A 803 -27.85 -14.74 -20.91
N LEU A 804 -27.12 -15.14 -21.96
CA LEU A 804 -26.56 -14.22 -22.95
C LEU A 804 -27.64 -13.54 -23.80
N ALA A 805 -28.74 -14.24 -24.10
CA ALA A 805 -29.88 -13.65 -24.79
C ALA A 805 -30.59 -12.59 -23.93
N ASP A 806 -30.71 -12.82 -22.62
CA ASP A 806 -31.22 -11.81 -21.68
C ASP A 806 -30.28 -10.60 -21.59
N ALA A 807 -28.98 -10.84 -21.43
CA ALA A 807 -27.97 -9.78 -21.41
C ALA A 807 -27.97 -8.95 -22.70
N GLN A 808 -28.13 -9.58 -23.88
CA GLN A 808 -28.22 -8.87 -25.16
C GLN A 808 -29.47 -8.00 -25.21
N ALA A 809 -30.63 -8.53 -24.80
CA ALA A 809 -31.87 -7.78 -24.78
C ALA A 809 -31.78 -6.57 -23.84
N LYS A 810 -31.08 -6.71 -22.71
CA LYS A 810 -30.82 -5.62 -21.77
C LYS A 810 -29.88 -4.57 -22.36
N ALA A 811 -28.75 -4.99 -22.92
CA ALA A 811 -27.81 -4.12 -23.61
C ALA A 811 -28.51 -3.28 -24.70
N ASP A 812 -29.30 -3.92 -25.57
CA ASP A 812 -30.01 -3.23 -26.66
C ASP A 812 -31.04 -2.20 -26.14
N GLN A 813 -31.79 -2.55 -25.08
CA GLN A 813 -32.77 -1.64 -24.47
C GLN A 813 -32.09 -0.47 -23.76
N PHE A 814 -31.00 -0.74 -23.03
CA PHE A 814 -30.24 0.30 -22.33
C PHE A 814 -29.64 1.28 -23.34
N THR A 815 -29.00 0.80 -24.41
CA THR A 815 -28.41 1.68 -25.43
C THR A 815 -29.46 2.50 -26.15
N ALA A 816 -30.64 1.95 -26.43
CA ALA A 816 -31.74 2.71 -27.02
C ALA A 816 -32.23 3.84 -26.08
N CYS A 817 -32.24 3.59 -24.77
CA CYS A 817 -32.57 4.61 -23.76
C CYS A 817 -31.47 5.66 -23.63
N TYR A 818 -30.22 5.22 -23.46
CA TYR A 818 -29.04 6.05 -23.29
C TYR A 818 -28.82 7.00 -24.47
N ALA A 819 -28.95 6.51 -25.71
CA ALA A 819 -28.81 7.32 -26.92
C ALA A 819 -29.91 8.38 -27.09
N ALA A 820 -31.01 8.30 -26.33
CA ALA A 820 -32.08 9.29 -26.33
C ALA A 820 -31.88 10.40 -25.29
N LEU A 821 -30.88 10.28 -24.41
CA LEU A 821 -30.60 11.26 -23.37
C LEU A 821 -29.87 12.49 -23.95
N PRO A 822 -30.26 13.71 -23.55
CA PRO A 822 -29.55 14.92 -23.96
C PRO A 822 -28.23 15.03 -23.18
N GLU A 823 -27.11 14.76 -23.84
CA GLU A 823 -25.79 14.94 -23.24
C GLU A 823 -25.58 16.42 -22.83
N PRO A 824 -25.19 16.70 -21.58
CA PRO A 824 -24.91 18.05 -21.14
C PRO A 824 -23.80 18.68 -21.99
N GLY A 825 -23.93 19.97 -22.29
CA GLY A 825 -22.88 20.72 -22.98
C GLY A 825 -21.68 21.00 -22.05
N ILE A 826 -20.58 21.47 -22.63
CA ILE A 826 -19.33 21.74 -21.89
C ILE A 826 -19.54 22.77 -20.75
N ASP A 827 -20.46 23.71 -20.92
CA ASP A 827 -20.82 24.74 -19.93
C ASP A 827 -21.92 24.32 -18.93
N ALA A 828 -22.28 23.03 -18.89
CA ALA A 828 -23.37 22.55 -18.04
C ALA A 828 -23.02 22.64 -16.55
N THR A 829 -24.01 23.03 -15.75
CA THR A 829 -23.91 23.13 -14.30
C THR A 829 -23.85 21.75 -13.64
N SER A 830 -23.33 21.67 -12.41
CA SER A 830 -23.34 20.43 -11.63
C SER A 830 -24.74 19.84 -11.47
N GLU A 831 -25.79 20.67 -11.40
CA GLU A 831 -27.19 20.24 -11.36
C GLU A 831 -27.64 19.56 -12.66
N GLU A 832 -27.19 20.06 -13.82
CA GLU A 832 -27.50 19.47 -15.13
C GLU A 832 -26.79 18.13 -15.33
N TYR A 833 -25.55 18.00 -14.84
CA TYR A 833 -24.84 16.73 -14.82
C TYR A 833 -25.49 15.72 -13.87
N GLN A 834 -25.91 16.15 -12.68
CA GLN A 834 -26.63 15.29 -11.74
C GLN A 834 -27.94 14.80 -12.37
N ALA A 835 -28.69 15.70 -13.03
CA ALA A 835 -29.91 15.33 -13.74
C ALA A 835 -29.66 14.36 -14.91
N TYR A 836 -28.53 14.48 -15.62
CA TYR A 836 -28.13 13.54 -16.67
C TYR A 836 -27.76 12.18 -16.09
N SER A 837 -26.99 12.15 -15.00
CA SER A 837 -26.68 10.92 -14.25
C SER A 837 -27.96 10.22 -13.77
N ASP A 838 -28.92 10.95 -13.21
CA ASP A 838 -30.22 10.42 -12.78
C ASP A 838 -31.03 9.83 -13.93
N GLN A 839 -30.91 10.40 -15.14
CA GLN A 839 -31.57 9.86 -16.33
C GLN A 839 -30.93 8.55 -16.79
N ILE A 840 -29.60 8.40 -16.66
CA ILE A 840 -28.92 7.14 -16.96
C ILE A 840 -29.36 6.06 -15.96
N GLU A 841 -29.46 6.41 -14.68
CA GLU A 841 -30.01 5.51 -13.64
C GLU A 841 -31.45 5.07 -13.94
N GLN A 842 -32.28 5.97 -14.48
CA GLN A 842 -33.63 5.59 -14.93
C GLN A 842 -33.60 4.62 -16.10
N CYS A 843 -32.65 4.75 -17.03
CA CYS A 843 -32.46 3.77 -18.11
C CYS A 843 -32.08 2.39 -17.55
N ILE A 844 -31.22 2.33 -16.53
CA ILE A 844 -30.84 1.09 -15.88
C ILE A 844 -32.04 0.48 -15.15
N MET A 845 -32.74 1.26 -14.35
CA MET A 845 -33.94 0.82 -13.61
C MET A 845 -35.04 0.28 -14.52
N LEU A 846 -35.15 0.80 -15.76
CA LEU A 846 -36.10 0.29 -16.75
C LEU A 846 -35.73 -1.11 -17.24
N VAL A 847 -34.42 -1.38 -17.37
CA VAL A 847 -33.87 -2.55 -18.07
C VAL A 847 -33.53 -3.68 -17.10
N ASP A 848 -32.90 -3.37 -15.97
CA ASP A 848 -32.51 -4.30 -14.92
C ASP A 848 -32.70 -3.65 -13.54
N PRO A 849 -33.92 -3.73 -12.97
CA PRO A 849 -34.24 -3.16 -11.67
C PRO A 849 -33.41 -3.74 -10.52
N ASP A 850 -32.99 -5.00 -10.63
CA ASP A 850 -32.20 -5.67 -9.61
C ASP A 850 -30.77 -5.12 -9.60
N MET A 851 -30.17 -4.94 -10.79
CA MET A 851 -28.89 -4.26 -10.93
C MET A 851 -28.94 -2.82 -10.41
N ALA A 852 -30.02 -2.08 -10.70
CA ALA A 852 -30.21 -0.72 -10.18
C ALA A 852 -30.27 -0.69 -8.64
N ALA A 853 -30.94 -1.67 -8.02
CA ALA A 853 -31.04 -1.78 -6.57
C ALA A 853 -29.68 -2.12 -5.93
N GLU A 854 -28.95 -3.09 -6.49
CA GLU A 854 -27.60 -3.48 -6.02
C GLU A 854 -26.62 -2.31 -6.12
N ARG A 855 -26.67 -1.52 -7.21
CA ARG A 855 -25.85 -0.33 -7.37
C ARG A 855 -26.18 0.75 -6.34
N ALA A 856 -27.46 1.01 -6.11
CA ALA A 856 -27.90 2.00 -5.12
C ALA A 856 -27.47 1.63 -3.70
N GLU A 857 -27.49 0.33 -3.37
CA GLU A 857 -26.98 -0.18 -2.10
C GLU A 857 -25.46 -0.01 -1.98
N ALA A 858 -24.70 -0.37 -3.03
CA ALA A 858 -23.25 -0.20 -3.06
C ALA A 858 -22.78 1.26 -2.92
N MET A 859 -23.58 2.21 -3.40
CA MET A 859 -23.32 3.66 -3.24
C MET A 859 -23.83 4.24 -1.90
N GLY A 860 -24.14 3.41 -0.90
CA GLY A 860 -24.52 3.88 0.44
C GLY A 860 -25.98 4.32 0.56
N GLY A 861 -26.86 3.88 -0.34
CA GLY A 861 -28.31 4.13 -0.26
C GLY A 861 -28.74 5.58 -0.48
N LEU A 862 -27.81 6.45 -0.91
CA LEU A 862 -28.10 7.83 -1.26
C LEU A 862 -28.82 7.88 -2.62
N ARG A 863 -30.05 8.39 -2.58
CA ARG A 863 -30.83 8.82 -3.75
C ARG A 863 -30.82 10.33 -3.84
#